data_AF-A0A9D5EQC8-F1
#
_entry.id   AF-A0A9D5EQC8-F1
#
_cell.length_a   1.000
_cell.length_b   1.000
_cell.length_c   1.000
_cell.angle_alpha   90.00
_cell.angle_beta   90.00
_cell.angle_gamma   90.00
#
_symmetry.space_group_name_H-M   'P 1'
#
loop_
_entity.id
_entity.type
_entity.pdbx_description
1 polymer ?
#
loop_
_entity_poly.entity_id
_entity_poly.type
_entity_poly.pdbx_seq_one_letter_code
_entity_poly.pdbx_strand_id
1 'polypeptide(L)'
;MATATGTPAQAVPRDERIYHPLEQLRGTIRKYVLIEGVLSLLLFVVAWFTVALVLDYGIFKALSWDWVQDGSHGLRVAALVVTVGFLLGIVIFRIARRITVEFSYSALALVLERKFPKLLGDRLITAVELTDLEQAAKNGFSVAMIRKTVDEAREKMAQVPVNEVFDWRRLRVMSVVLVAWIAGLVFFGFAAHAIAAGKFQPAHAAWKSYHVASIVLERDLALMNTPWPRRALLELRSTKDDGVLNEAGIRVARDGAPPRLKVRAYQWVVADRGNPNGWRPLMWSDVTESLVGVPVPELPESSSLPADRSKLTADAILEDETNRGAISTVMVAEKYDQLRQVFDRLEDIAASPSSGRTLRKLDKPTEVKFKYIGVQTAGDGELKSEGNQEFAGDVTGLKEDVLFTVRAEDFRTPEHNITLIPPPTLMGLTKEEYQPAYLHYASPLVPAPLPGDPNRMVPGGWADLAGLRQRIPDEKLSVTGDRTVFVVPVGSEVVIHGMTEKPIAQAFAIPKRGRVPGGKVKIVDGKELRSDDPVPLTVETISVSEKEGDKPVERGSFTMSFKGADRVTDVVEFDLDFVNADGIHLTKPWQMLIQVTEDQSPVVEVIPEFLRKVGKEYWVTTKAKIPFNPESNIRDDSGLSKVAYTMTYEPKDAHVVRGLQFANYSRGIVVPVLFGQSGLGTLAVASGNYVYQVLSDDANARKEASFPLGQFAAKGALNDSLKRETLQTIKSLLNNPNAGLKPELIKRIELRTDLRMGVNRPDGGFEKYGWKVDGDYFDIGALKALQVAPGDVQPRYELLLTVEATDTNFDTGPRIGRSEPITLLVVSEGDLLVKIGEDEERLGAKLDEVIKKLDGAKVKYDFVKSKSERQLPDELEAVKVRSKDSWQDVVKSRDNVQAVAREFRRIERECIYNNMNEKSIAFYGEFANRLERALGENPPSVSESEERSLGERLPKSTFPRVDKLMGDAQTEFDQGRWVDPGIVTAASIELFKLHEEMVKIRGLLGEVQTKDRLRNLIESIKNKQLLISKAIKDWDIELGKGRTAKIPELGSAGPFFMAKGETKKVRQSIKWRQYDGDSLTVKVTASDPSIMVPAELKLDFEKNDLNFEYEVRSGMKEGDFTVTLTPVVGPDVPGKVVPVVIPITVK
;
A
#
# COMPACT_ATOMS: atom_id res chain seq x y z
N MET A 1 -92.01 69.28 -0.32
CA MET A 1 -92.25 70.62 0.25
C MET A 1 -91.96 71.65 -0.84
N ALA A 2 -92.98 71.89 -1.67
CA ALA A 2 -93.74 73.15 -1.81
C ALA A 2 -93.07 74.10 -2.83
N THR A 3 -93.16 73.84 -4.14
CA THR A 3 -94.31 74.17 -5.03
C THR A 3 -95.03 75.47 -4.66
N ALA A 4 -94.57 76.60 -5.21
CA ALA A 4 -95.44 77.71 -5.57
C ALA A 4 -95.78 77.55 -7.06
N THR A 5 -96.96 77.00 -7.35
CA THR A 5 -97.52 76.95 -8.71
C THR A 5 -97.91 78.36 -9.14
N GLY A 6 -97.10 79.00 -9.97
CA GLY A 6 -97.56 80.11 -10.81
C GLY A 6 -98.55 79.59 -11.85
N THR A 7 -99.69 80.28 -11.95
CA THR A 7 -100.76 80.04 -12.93
C THR A 7 -100.19 79.92 -14.36
N PRO A 8 -100.57 78.91 -15.17
CA PRO A 8 -100.09 78.81 -16.54
C PRO A 8 -100.60 80.00 -17.37
N ALA A 9 -99.67 80.74 -17.98
CA ALA A 9 -100.01 81.72 -19.00
C ALA A 9 -100.72 81.01 -20.17
N GLN A 10 -101.84 81.58 -20.62
CA GLN A 10 -102.61 81.06 -21.76
C GLN A 10 -101.71 80.91 -22.99
N ALA A 11 -101.61 79.69 -23.52
CA ALA A 11 -100.86 79.41 -24.73
C ALA A 11 -101.56 80.06 -25.94
N VAL A 12 -100.86 80.95 -26.63
CA VAL A 12 -101.29 81.53 -27.91
C VAL A 12 -101.55 80.39 -28.91
N PRO A 13 -102.69 80.39 -29.63
CA PRO A 13 -102.99 79.35 -30.61
C PRO A 13 -101.95 79.35 -31.74
N ARG A 14 -101.24 78.23 -31.90
CA ARG A 14 -100.20 78.02 -32.92
C ARG A 14 -100.83 77.50 -34.22
N ASP A 15 -100.27 77.88 -35.37
CA ASP A 15 -100.80 77.52 -36.69
C ASP A 15 -100.45 76.06 -37.09
N GLU A 16 -101.44 75.17 -37.02
CA GLU A 16 -101.28 73.72 -37.27
C GLU A 16 -100.62 73.40 -38.62
N ARG A 17 -100.81 74.22 -39.66
CA ARG A 17 -100.26 73.94 -41.01
C ARG A 17 -98.75 74.15 -41.13
N ILE A 18 -98.15 74.97 -40.27
CA ILE A 18 -96.69 75.20 -40.23
C ILE A 18 -96.04 74.24 -39.23
N TYR A 19 -96.68 74.00 -38.08
CA TYR A 19 -96.10 73.19 -37.00
C TYR A 19 -96.24 71.66 -37.22
N HIS A 20 -97.30 71.17 -37.89
CA HIS A 20 -97.48 69.73 -38.13
C HIS A 20 -96.35 69.10 -38.99
N PRO A 21 -95.91 69.69 -40.11
CA PRO A 21 -94.74 69.19 -40.86
C PRO A 21 -93.42 69.26 -40.07
N LEU A 22 -93.25 70.26 -39.21
CA LEU A 22 -92.08 70.38 -38.33
C LEU A 22 -92.07 69.28 -37.24
N GLU A 23 -93.24 68.89 -36.74
CA GLU A 23 -93.39 67.75 -35.82
C GLU A 23 -93.18 66.40 -36.51
N GLN A 24 -93.66 66.25 -37.76
CA GLN A 24 -93.40 65.07 -38.57
C GLN A 24 -91.90 64.92 -38.90
N LEU A 25 -91.21 66.03 -39.19
CA LEU A 25 -89.75 66.06 -39.35
C LEU A 25 -89.06 65.64 -38.03
N ARG A 26 -89.43 66.23 -36.89
CA ARG A 26 -88.90 65.86 -35.56
C ARG A 26 -89.04 64.36 -35.28
N GLY A 27 -90.22 63.77 -35.53
CA GLY A 27 -90.47 62.34 -35.36
C GLY A 27 -89.62 61.47 -36.28
N THR A 28 -89.43 61.90 -37.53
CA THR A 28 -88.62 61.17 -38.52
C THR A 28 -87.12 61.26 -38.22
N ILE A 29 -86.63 62.41 -37.71
CA ILE A 29 -85.24 62.54 -37.19
C ILE A 29 -85.00 61.50 -36.09
N ARG A 30 -85.90 61.41 -35.11
CA ARG A 30 -85.75 60.46 -33.99
C ARG A 30 -85.75 59.00 -34.47
N LYS A 31 -86.63 58.63 -35.40
CA LYS A 31 -86.66 57.29 -35.99
C LYS A 31 -85.38 56.96 -36.77
N TYR A 32 -84.91 57.89 -37.60
CA TYR A 32 -83.68 57.71 -38.37
C TYR A 32 -82.47 57.52 -37.44
N VAL A 33 -82.33 58.35 -36.40
CA VAL A 33 -81.26 58.24 -35.39
C VAL A 33 -81.35 56.92 -34.62
N LEU A 34 -82.56 56.48 -34.26
CA LEU A 34 -82.76 55.21 -33.59
C LEU A 34 -82.32 54.03 -34.47
N ILE A 35 -82.75 53.99 -35.73
CA ILE A 35 -82.37 52.92 -36.67
C ILE A 35 -80.85 52.95 -36.93
N GLU A 36 -80.26 54.12 -37.14
CA GLU A 36 -78.80 54.27 -37.32
C GLU A 36 -78.03 53.76 -36.08
N GLY A 37 -78.52 54.12 -34.89
CA GLY A 37 -77.94 53.69 -33.63
C GLY A 37 -78.05 52.19 -33.40
N VAL A 38 -79.21 51.58 -33.68
CA VAL A 38 -79.42 50.13 -33.58
C VAL A 38 -78.55 49.38 -34.59
N LEU A 39 -78.45 49.84 -35.84
CA LEU A 39 -77.57 49.22 -36.83
C LEU A 39 -76.08 49.37 -36.44
N SER A 40 -75.68 50.50 -35.87
CA SER A 40 -74.32 50.70 -35.36
C SER A 40 -74.01 49.76 -34.19
N LEU A 41 -74.99 49.56 -33.30
CA LEU A 41 -74.89 48.63 -32.18
C LEU A 41 -74.73 47.18 -32.68
N LEU A 42 -75.59 46.74 -33.60
CA LEU A 42 -75.52 45.39 -34.17
C LEU A 42 -74.21 45.15 -34.94
N LEU A 43 -73.74 46.12 -35.72
CA LEU A 43 -72.45 46.05 -36.41
C LEU A 43 -71.30 45.95 -35.42
N PHE A 44 -71.33 46.71 -34.32
CA PHE A 44 -70.33 46.61 -33.27
C PHE A 44 -70.34 45.22 -32.62
N VAL A 45 -71.52 44.66 -32.32
CA VAL A 45 -71.62 43.31 -31.73
C VAL A 45 -71.03 42.25 -32.66
N VAL A 46 -71.33 42.29 -33.96
CA VAL A 46 -70.76 41.34 -34.94
C VAL A 46 -69.24 41.55 -35.11
N ALA A 47 -68.80 42.80 -35.16
CA ALA A 47 -67.38 43.13 -35.24
C ALA A 47 -66.61 42.64 -34.01
N TRP A 48 -67.14 42.92 -32.81
CA TRP A 48 -66.54 42.52 -31.55
C TRP A 48 -66.53 40.99 -31.40
N PHE A 49 -67.62 40.32 -31.75
CA PHE A 49 -67.66 38.84 -31.77
C PHE A 49 -66.59 38.27 -32.71
N THR A 50 -66.38 38.87 -33.88
CA THR A 50 -65.32 38.43 -34.81
C THR A 50 -63.92 38.62 -34.20
N VAL A 51 -63.67 39.76 -33.55
CA VAL A 51 -62.41 40.04 -32.86
C VAL A 51 -62.19 39.06 -31.70
N ALA A 52 -63.21 38.82 -30.89
CA ALA A 52 -63.16 37.86 -29.78
C ALA A 52 -62.88 36.44 -30.30
N LEU A 53 -63.54 36.00 -31.38
CA LEU A 53 -63.27 34.72 -32.01
C LEU A 53 -61.82 34.59 -32.49
N VAL A 54 -61.27 35.62 -33.15
CA VAL A 54 -59.89 35.59 -33.66
C VAL A 54 -58.86 35.62 -32.51
N LEU A 55 -59.09 36.45 -31.49
CA LEU A 55 -58.17 36.59 -30.36
C LEU A 55 -58.26 35.44 -29.36
N ASP A 56 -59.42 34.88 -29.07
CA ASP A 56 -59.55 33.73 -28.16
C ASP A 56 -59.28 32.42 -28.91
N TYR A 57 -60.19 32.04 -29.81
CA TYR A 57 -60.10 30.75 -30.51
C TYR A 57 -58.93 30.68 -31.50
N GLY A 58 -58.63 31.77 -32.21
CA GLY A 58 -57.51 31.80 -33.16
C GLY A 58 -56.14 31.69 -32.48
N ILE A 59 -55.92 32.39 -31.37
CA ILE A 59 -54.68 32.28 -30.58
C ILE A 59 -54.57 30.89 -29.96
N PHE A 60 -55.66 30.34 -29.42
CA PHE A 60 -55.67 28.96 -28.94
C PHE A 60 -55.27 27.96 -30.04
N LYS A 61 -55.82 28.08 -31.25
CA LYS A 61 -55.47 27.14 -32.33
C LYS A 61 -54.06 27.32 -32.88
N ALA A 62 -53.52 28.54 -32.87
CA ALA A 62 -52.18 28.81 -33.36
C ALA A 62 -51.07 28.51 -32.34
N LEU A 63 -51.31 28.81 -31.06
CA LEU A 63 -50.29 28.79 -29.99
C LEU A 63 -50.60 27.81 -28.84
N SER A 64 -51.77 27.17 -28.85
CA SER A 64 -52.29 26.34 -27.74
C SER A 64 -52.42 27.11 -26.41
N TRP A 65 -52.40 28.44 -26.47
CA TRP A 65 -52.54 29.33 -25.31
C TRP A 65 -54.02 29.64 -25.07
N ASP A 66 -54.51 29.34 -23.87
CA ASP A 66 -55.90 29.55 -23.47
C ASP A 66 -55.94 30.54 -22.29
N TRP A 67 -56.49 31.75 -22.47
CA TRP A 67 -56.53 32.76 -21.41
C TRP A 67 -57.38 32.40 -20.16
N VAL A 68 -58.15 31.29 -20.19
CA VAL A 68 -58.86 30.75 -19.02
C VAL A 68 -57.90 29.95 -18.15
N GLN A 69 -56.95 29.24 -18.77
CA GLN A 69 -55.99 28.37 -18.07
C GLN A 69 -54.63 29.04 -17.87
N ASP A 70 -54.12 29.75 -18.88
CA ASP A 70 -52.80 30.36 -18.93
C ASP A 70 -52.81 31.88 -18.64
N GLY A 71 -53.99 32.51 -18.67
CA GLY A 71 -54.16 33.96 -18.50
C GLY A 71 -54.71 34.34 -17.12
N SER A 72 -54.41 35.57 -16.66
CA SER A 72 -55.01 36.07 -15.42
C SER A 72 -56.51 36.36 -15.62
N HIS A 73 -57.32 36.06 -14.61
CA HIS A 73 -58.74 36.40 -14.61
C HIS A 73 -58.99 37.90 -14.88
N GLY A 74 -58.08 38.76 -14.43
CA GLY A 74 -58.14 40.20 -14.65
C GLY A 74 -58.09 40.62 -16.12
N LEU A 75 -57.40 39.87 -16.99
CA LEU A 75 -57.35 40.16 -18.43
C LEU A 75 -58.73 40.02 -19.09
N ARG A 76 -59.48 38.96 -18.73
CA ARG A 76 -60.84 38.71 -19.22
C ARG A 76 -61.82 39.77 -18.70
N VAL A 77 -61.71 40.12 -17.42
CA VAL A 77 -62.50 41.22 -16.84
C VAL A 77 -62.22 42.55 -17.54
N ALA A 78 -60.95 42.87 -17.82
CA ALA A 78 -60.59 44.08 -18.54
C ALA A 78 -61.17 44.10 -19.96
N ALA A 79 -61.09 42.99 -20.70
CA ALA A 79 -61.68 42.86 -22.02
C ALA A 79 -63.21 43.06 -21.99
N LEU A 80 -63.90 42.48 -21.00
CA LEU A 80 -65.35 42.68 -20.81
C LEU A 80 -65.69 44.14 -20.47
N VAL A 81 -64.93 44.78 -19.58
CA VAL A 81 -65.13 46.21 -19.23
C VAL A 81 -64.94 47.10 -20.45
N VAL A 82 -63.93 46.83 -21.28
CA VAL A 82 -63.71 47.56 -22.55
C VAL A 82 -64.90 47.36 -23.51
N THR A 83 -65.37 46.12 -23.65
CA THR A 83 -66.54 45.78 -24.48
C THR A 83 -67.79 46.55 -24.04
N VAL A 84 -68.11 46.46 -22.75
CA VAL A 84 -69.27 47.11 -22.13
C VAL A 84 -69.13 48.64 -22.22
N GLY A 85 -67.93 49.17 -22.03
CA GLY A 85 -67.63 50.60 -22.18
C GLY A 85 -67.88 51.11 -23.60
N PHE A 86 -67.43 50.38 -24.63
CA PHE A 86 -67.72 50.74 -26.03
C PHE A 86 -69.22 50.63 -26.35
N LEU A 87 -69.90 49.57 -25.89
CA LEU A 87 -71.35 49.41 -26.06
C LEU A 87 -72.12 50.56 -25.41
N LEU A 88 -71.82 50.88 -24.15
CA LEU A 88 -72.40 52.02 -23.43
C LEU A 88 -72.09 53.33 -24.15
N GLY A 89 -70.87 53.50 -24.65
CA GLY A 89 -70.48 54.65 -25.46
C GLY A 89 -71.35 54.81 -26.71
N ILE A 90 -71.57 53.72 -27.46
CA ILE A 90 -72.46 53.74 -28.64
C ILE A 90 -73.90 54.07 -28.22
N VAL A 91 -74.44 53.41 -27.20
CA VAL A 91 -75.81 53.66 -26.72
C VAL A 91 -75.97 55.11 -26.25
N ILE A 92 -75.04 55.63 -25.45
CA ILE A 92 -75.11 56.99 -24.92
C ILE A 92 -74.92 58.03 -26.02
N PHE A 93 -73.84 57.94 -26.82
CA PHE A 93 -73.46 59.00 -27.76
C PHE A 93 -74.18 58.92 -29.11
N ARG A 94 -74.60 57.73 -29.58
CA ARG A 94 -75.35 57.58 -30.85
C ARG A 94 -76.86 57.54 -30.66
N ILE A 95 -77.37 57.00 -29.55
CA ILE A 95 -78.81 56.83 -29.32
C ILE A 95 -79.31 57.84 -28.28
N ALA A 96 -78.97 57.67 -27.00
CA ALA A 96 -79.59 58.41 -25.90
C ALA A 96 -79.40 59.93 -26.02
N ARG A 97 -78.14 60.40 -26.09
CA ARG A 97 -77.82 61.84 -26.21
C ARG A 97 -78.47 62.48 -27.43
N ARG A 98 -78.55 61.75 -28.56
CA ARG A 98 -79.11 62.28 -29.80
C ARG A 98 -80.65 62.30 -29.81
N ILE A 99 -81.30 61.38 -29.11
CA ILE A 99 -82.77 61.35 -28.98
C ILE A 99 -83.24 62.39 -27.96
N THR A 100 -82.45 62.66 -26.91
CA THR A 100 -82.78 63.62 -25.84
C THR A 100 -82.49 65.08 -26.19
N VAL A 101 -81.87 65.39 -27.34
CA VAL A 101 -81.72 66.79 -27.78
C VAL A 101 -83.10 67.40 -28.06
N GLU A 102 -83.40 68.52 -27.41
CA GLU A 102 -84.61 69.30 -27.67
C GLU A 102 -84.46 70.06 -29.00
N PHE A 103 -85.22 69.64 -30.01
CA PHE A 103 -85.24 70.32 -31.30
C PHE A 103 -86.27 71.46 -31.26
N SER A 104 -85.78 72.68 -30.99
CA SER A 104 -86.61 73.88 -31.07
C SER A 104 -87.20 74.03 -32.48
N TYR A 105 -88.40 74.59 -32.58
CA TYR A 105 -89.07 74.75 -33.87
C TYR A 105 -88.28 75.68 -34.81
N SER A 106 -87.59 76.70 -34.29
CA SER A 106 -86.72 77.60 -35.08
C SER A 106 -85.51 76.86 -35.68
N ALA A 107 -84.89 75.94 -34.93
CA ALA A 107 -83.78 75.14 -35.44
C ALA A 107 -84.24 74.16 -36.55
N LEU A 108 -85.43 73.58 -36.42
CA LEU A 108 -86.01 72.71 -37.46
C LEU A 108 -86.39 73.50 -38.72
N ALA A 109 -86.92 74.72 -38.55
CA ALA A 109 -87.20 75.64 -39.65
C ALA A 109 -85.92 76.00 -40.41
N LEU A 110 -84.85 76.36 -39.69
CA LEU A 110 -83.54 76.70 -40.29
C LEU A 110 -82.94 75.53 -41.09
N VAL A 111 -83.08 74.30 -40.61
CA VAL A 111 -82.59 73.10 -41.32
C VAL A 111 -83.32 72.90 -42.65
N LEU A 112 -84.64 73.09 -42.67
CA LEU A 112 -85.43 73.00 -43.89
C LEU A 112 -85.11 74.13 -44.86
N GLU A 113 -84.96 75.36 -44.37
CA GLU A 113 -84.58 76.52 -45.19
C GLU A 113 -83.20 76.33 -45.83
N ARG A 114 -82.21 75.87 -45.06
CA ARG A 114 -80.85 75.63 -45.57
C ARG A 114 -80.81 74.49 -46.59
N LYS A 115 -81.68 73.49 -46.46
CA LYS A 115 -81.76 72.35 -47.40
C LYS A 115 -82.54 72.71 -48.68
N PHE A 116 -83.58 73.55 -48.56
CA PHE A 116 -84.44 73.98 -49.66
C PHE A 116 -84.45 75.51 -49.82
N PRO A 117 -83.30 76.16 -50.06
CA PRO A 117 -83.19 77.63 -50.03
C PRO A 117 -84.01 78.31 -51.12
N LYS A 118 -84.20 77.63 -52.27
CA LYS A 118 -85.00 78.13 -53.40
C LYS A 118 -86.51 78.16 -53.10
N LEU A 119 -87.00 77.30 -52.21
CA LEU A 119 -88.42 77.20 -51.88
C LEU A 119 -88.76 78.11 -50.69
N LEU A 120 -88.05 77.99 -49.57
CA LEU A 120 -88.46 78.63 -48.32
C LEU A 120 -87.82 80.02 -48.07
N GLY A 121 -86.60 80.27 -48.55
CA GLY A 121 -85.85 81.49 -48.22
C GLY A 121 -85.66 81.67 -46.70
N ASP A 122 -85.69 82.91 -46.20
CA ASP A 122 -85.59 83.23 -44.76
C ASP A 122 -86.97 83.40 -44.08
N ARG A 123 -88.03 82.81 -44.65
CA ARG A 123 -89.42 83.12 -44.29
C ARG A 123 -89.97 82.24 -43.18
N LEU A 124 -89.56 80.97 -43.11
CA LEU A 124 -90.02 79.97 -42.17
C LEU A 124 -89.43 80.20 -40.77
N ILE A 125 -88.15 80.52 -40.64
CA ILE A 125 -87.54 80.88 -39.34
C ILE A 125 -88.18 82.15 -38.79
N THR A 126 -88.34 83.16 -39.63
CA THR A 126 -88.98 84.43 -39.27
C THR A 126 -90.43 84.22 -38.83
N ALA A 127 -91.18 83.35 -39.52
CA ALA A 127 -92.54 82.97 -39.15
C ALA A 127 -92.63 82.20 -37.82
N VAL A 128 -91.63 81.38 -37.49
CA VAL A 128 -91.60 80.58 -36.25
C VAL A 128 -91.12 81.40 -35.06
N GLU A 129 -90.16 82.31 -35.22
CA GLU A 129 -89.62 83.15 -34.13
C GLU A 129 -90.53 84.34 -33.78
N LEU A 130 -91.22 84.92 -34.76
CA LEU A 130 -92.15 86.04 -34.56
C LEU A 130 -93.61 85.58 -34.35
N THR A 131 -93.80 84.46 -33.62
CA THR A 131 -95.13 83.88 -33.40
C THR A 131 -96.03 84.76 -32.52
N ASP A 132 -95.45 85.60 -31.68
CA ASP A 132 -96.18 86.53 -30.82
C ASP A 132 -96.25 87.93 -31.48
N LEU A 133 -97.35 88.17 -32.19
CA LEU A 133 -97.60 89.41 -32.92
C LEU A 133 -97.65 90.63 -31.99
N GLU A 134 -98.04 90.46 -30.72
CA GLU A 134 -98.09 91.57 -29.74
C GLU A 134 -96.70 91.96 -29.26
N GLN A 135 -95.82 90.97 -29.08
CA GLN A 135 -94.44 91.21 -28.66
C GLN A 135 -93.57 91.75 -29.81
N ALA A 136 -93.80 91.29 -31.05
CA ALA A 136 -93.14 91.82 -32.24
C ALA A 136 -93.55 93.27 -32.54
N ALA A 137 -94.82 93.64 -32.31
CA ALA A 137 -95.28 95.02 -32.42
C ALA A 137 -94.59 95.96 -31.42
N LYS A 138 -94.36 95.49 -30.17
CA LYS A 138 -93.62 96.24 -29.15
C LYS A 138 -92.14 96.47 -29.51
N ASN A 139 -91.54 95.58 -30.30
CA ASN A 139 -90.15 95.70 -30.76
C ASN A 139 -90.01 96.51 -32.07
N GLY A 140 -91.09 97.17 -32.54
CA GLY A 140 -91.06 98.06 -33.70
C GLY A 140 -91.28 97.39 -35.06
N PHE A 141 -91.68 96.11 -35.11
CA PHE A 141 -91.93 95.40 -36.36
C PHE A 141 -93.36 95.61 -36.89
N SER A 142 -93.51 95.67 -38.23
CA SER A 142 -94.83 95.82 -38.88
C SER A 142 -95.62 94.51 -38.86
N VAL A 143 -96.75 94.50 -38.13
CA VAL A 143 -97.67 93.35 -38.00
C VAL A 143 -98.19 92.87 -39.35
N ALA A 144 -98.41 93.78 -40.32
CA ALA A 144 -98.89 93.43 -41.66
C ALA A 144 -97.82 92.69 -42.49
N MET A 145 -96.54 93.03 -42.32
CA MET A 145 -95.43 92.36 -43.00
C MET A 145 -95.22 90.96 -42.44
N ILE A 146 -95.28 90.79 -41.11
CA ILE A 146 -95.15 89.48 -40.45
C ILE A 146 -96.26 88.54 -40.90
N ARG A 147 -97.53 88.99 -40.93
CA ARG A 147 -98.65 88.16 -41.42
C ARG A 147 -98.45 87.68 -42.85
N LYS A 148 -98.02 88.56 -43.76
CA LYS A 148 -97.72 88.19 -45.15
C LYS A 148 -96.57 87.17 -45.23
N THR A 149 -95.51 87.32 -44.44
CA THR A 149 -94.40 86.37 -44.36
C THR A 149 -94.84 85.00 -43.83
N VAL A 150 -95.73 84.97 -42.83
CA VAL A 150 -96.32 83.74 -42.28
C VAL A 150 -97.21 83.03 -43.31
N ASP A 151 -98.06 83.76 -44.02
CA ASP A 151 -98.92 83.18 -45.06
C ASP A 151 -98.11 82.66 -46.26
N GLU A 152 -97.07 83.39 -46.70
CA GLU A 152 -96.15 82.93 -47.75
C GLU A 152 -95.33 81.71 -47.30
N ALA A 153 -94.93 81.64 -46.02
CA ALA A 153 -94.26 80.47 -45.46
C ALA A 153 -95.21 79.25 -45.42
N ARG A 154 -96.50 79.45 -45.09
CA ARG A 154 -97.52 78.40 -45.04
C ARG A 154 -97.74 77.75 -46.41
N GLU A 155 -97.90 78.54 -47.46
CA GLU A 155 -98.17 78.02 -48.81
C GLU A 155 -96.98 77.22 -49.36
N LYS A 156 -95.76 77.70 -49.13
CA LYS A 156 -94.54 77.04 -49.61
C LYS A 156 -94.16 75.83 -48.75
N MET A 157 -94.47 75.82 -47.46
CA MET A 157 -94.19 74.70 -46.56
C MET A 157 -94.96 73.43 -46.96
N ALA A 158 -96.16 73.56 -47.54
CA ALA A 158 -96.95 72.43 -48.04
C ALA A 158 -96.28 71.67 -49.20
N GLN A 159 -95.30 72.29 -49.89
CA GLN A 159 -94.62 71.71 -51.06
C GLN A 159 -93.27 71.04 -50.70
N VAL A 160 -92.88 71.02 -49.42
CA VAL A 160 -91.55 70.55 -48.99
C VAL A 160 -91.53 69.03 -48.78
N PRO A 161 -90.68 68.26 -49.51
CA PRO A 161 -90.53 66.82 -49.29
C PRO A 161 -89.63 66.53 -48.08
N VAL A 162 -90.25 66.37 -46.91
CA VAL A 162 -89.57 66.14 -45.61
C VAL A 162 -88.63 64.91 -45.62
N ASN A 163 -88.93 63.89 -46.43
CA ASN A 163 -88.15 62.65 -46.49
C ASN A 163 -86.77 62.81 -47.18
N GLU A 164 -86.61 63.77 -48.08
CA GLU A 164 -85.36 64.00 -48.83
C GLU A 164 -84.27 64.73 -48.02
N VAL A 165 -84.61 65.15 -46.79
CA VAL A 165 -83.67 65.72 -45.84
C VAL A 165 -82.69 64.67 -45.30
N PHE A 166 -83.06 63.37 -45.32
CA PHE A 166 -82.30 62.28 -44.72
C PHE A 166 -81.54 61.41 -45.72
N ASP A 167 -80.37 60.92 -45.33
CA ASP A 167 -79.56 59.98 -46.13
C ASP A 167 -79.96 58.51 -45.88
N TRP A 168 -81.06 58.08 -46.50
CA TRP A 168 -81.52 56.69 -46.43
C TRP A 168 -80.58 55.69 -47.13
N ARG A 169 -79.63 56.16 -47.95
CA ARG A 169 -78.63 55.29 -48.60
C ARG A 169 -77.65 54.76 -47.56
N ARG A 170 -77.23 55.61 -46.62
CA ARG A 170 -76.33 55.23 -45.52
C ARG A 170 -76.89 54.10 -44.66
N LEU A 171 -78.17 54.15 -44.28
CA LEU A 171 -78.83 53.08 -43.51
C LEU A 171 -78.90 51.76 -44.28
N ARG A 172 -79.17 51.80 -45.59
CA ARG A 172 -79.20 50.62 -46.46
C ARG A 172 -77.81 49.99 -46.57
N VAL A 173 -76.76 50.79 -46.76
CA VAL A 173 -75.37 50.30 -46.78
C VAL A 173 -75.01 49.64 -45.45
N MET A 174 -75.32 50.26 -44.31
CA MET A 174 -75.08 49.65 -43.00
C MET A 174 -75.80 48.31 -42.82
N SER A 175 -77.05 48.22 -43.29
CA SER A 175 -77.82 46.97 -43.24
C SER A 175 -77.22 45.87 -44.13
N VAL A 176 -76.83 46.21 -45.36
CA VAL A 176 -76.19 45.25 -46.29
C VAL A 176 -74.85 44.77 -45.74
N VAL A 177 -74.02 45.67 -45.20
CA VAL A 177 -72.74 45.32 -44.57
C VAL A 177 -72.97 44.37 -43.39
N LEU A 178 -73.95 44.64 -42.53
CA LEU A 178 -74.28 43.77 -41.40
C LEU A 178 -74.66 42.35 -41.87
N VAL A 179 -75.57 42.24 -42.83
CA VAL A 179 -76.02 40.95 -43.37
C VAL A 179 -74.87 40.22 -44.08
N ALA A 180 -74.08 40.92 -44.89
CA ALA A 180 -72.93 40.34 -45.58
C ALA A 180 -71.86 39.83 -44.61
N TRP A 181 -71.63 40.55 -43.50
CA TRP A 181 -70.67 40.13 -42.47
C TRP A 181 -71.14 38.87 -41.74
N ILE A 182 -72.41 38.82 -41.33
CA ILE A 182 -72.99 37.62 -40.69
C ILE A 182 -72.94 36.43 -41.65
N ALA A 183 -73.35 36.62 -42.90
CA ALA A 183 -73.30 35.57 -43.93
C ALA A 183 -71.85 35.10 -44.18
N GLY A 184 -70.89 36.03 -44.19
CA GLY A 184 -69.46 35.73 -44.29
C GLY A 184 -68.97 34.84 -43.15
N LEU A 185 -69.30 35.17 -41.89
CA LEU A 185 -68.92 34.35 -40.74
C LEU A 185 -69.47 32.92 -40.83
N VAL A 186 -70.74 32.77 -41.21
CA VAL A 186 -71.36 31.45 -41.42
C VAL A 186 -70.66 30.68 -42.54
N PHE A 187 -70.41 31.33 -43.68
CA PHE A 187 -69.70 30.73 -44.81
C PHE A 187 -68.30 30.25 -44.42
N PHE A 188 -67.51 31.09 -43.74
CA PHE A 188 -66.17 30.71 -43.27
C PHE A 188 -66.21 29.56 -42.26
N GLY A 189 -67.18 29.53 -41.34
CA GLY A 189 -67.35 28.42 -40.40
C GLY A 189 -67.62 27.09 -41.10
N PHE A 190 -68.50 27.09 -42.11
CA PHE A 190 -68.82 25.89 -42.90
C PHE A 190 -67.65 25.45 -43.78
N ALA A 191 -66.96 26.39 -44.43
CA ALA A 191 -65.78 26.12 -45.25
C ALA A 191 -64.64 25.53 -44.41
N ALA A 192 -64.37 26.10 -43.24
CA ALA A 192 -63.35 25.59 -42.32
C ALA A 192 -63.65 24.16 -41.85
N HIS A 193 -64.92 23.85 -41.58
CA HIS A 193 -65.32 22.48 -41.25
C HIS A 193 -65.13 21.52 -42.42
N ALA A 194 -65.53 21.89 -43.63
CA ALA A 194 -65.40 21.05 -44.82
C ALA A 194 -63.94 20.72 -45.14
N ILE A 195 -63.04 21.70 -44.98
CA ILE A 195 -61.59 21.51 -45.13
C ILE A 195 -61.06 20.55 -44.06
N ALA A 196 -61.44 20.75 -42.80
CA ALA A 196 -60.95 19.93 -41.69
C ALA A 196 -61.49 18.49 -41.71
N ALA A 197 -62.73 18.29 -42.14
CA ALA A 197 -63.38 16.98 -42.15
C ALA A 197 -63.17 16.22 -43.48
N GLY A 198 -62.65 16.87 -44.51
CA GLY A 198 -62.54 16.32 -45.88
C GLY A 198 -63.88 15.99 -46.55
N LYS A 199 -65.01 16.31 -45.90
CA LYS A 199 -66.39 16.04 -46.34
C LYS A 199 -67.29 17.22 -45.97
N PHE A 200 -68.26 17.52 -46.83
CA PHE A 200 -69.24 18.57 -46.56
C PHE A 200 -70.45 18.02 -45.79
N GLN A 201 -70.47 18.25 -44.47
CA GLN A 201 -71.57 17.86 -43.59
C GLN A 201 -72.16 19.10 -42.90
N PRO A 202 -73.23 19.72 -43.44
CA PRO A 202 -73.72 21.00 -42.96
C PRO A 202 -74.27 20.95 -41.52
N ALA A 203 -74.90 19.83 -41.13
CA ALA A 203 -75.40 19.65 -39.77
C ALA A 203 -74.26 19.59 -38.73
N HIS A 204 -73.17 18.90 -39.04
CA HIS A 204 -72.00 18.81 -38.16
C HIS A 204 -71.27 20.15 -38.08
N ALA A 205 -71.13 20.86 -39.22
CA ALA A 205 -70.57 22.20 -39.27
C ALA A 205 -71.37 23.21 -38.43
N ALA A 206 -72.71 23.15 -38.49
CA ALA A 206 -73.59 24.00 -37.71
C ALA A 206 -73.46 23.73 -36.20
N TRP A 207 -73.49 22.46 -35.77
CA TRP A 207 -73.30 22.08 -34.36
C TRP A 207 -71.92 22.48 -33.84
N LYS A 208 -70.86 22.28 -34.62
CA LYS A 208 -69.50 22.68 -34.24
C LYS A 208 -69.36 24.20 -34.11
N SER A 209 -69.97 24.94 -35.04
CA SER A 209 -70.00 26.42 -34.99
C SER A 209 -70.80 26.92 -33.80
N TYR A 210 -71.93 26.28 -33.48
CA TYR A 210 -72.71 26.55 -32.28
C TYR A 210 -71.90 26.30 -31.00
N HIS A 211 -71.20 25.17 -30.90
CA HIS A 211 -70.35 24.86 -29.75
C HIS A 211 -69.26 25.92 -29.58
N VAL A 212 -68.54 26.28 -30.65
CA VAL A 212 -67.49 27.33 -30.61
C VAL A 212 -68.08 28.67 -30.19
N ALA A 213 -69.20 29.10 -30.77
CA ALA A 213 -69.85 30.35 -30.42
C ALA A 213 -70.36 30.34 -28.96
N SER A 214 -70.94 29.24 -28.50
CA SER A 214 -71.41 29.08 -27.12
C SER A 214 -70.27 29.12 -26.10
N ILE A 215 -69.12 28.52 -26.42
CA ILE A 215 -67.92 28.54 -25.59
C ILE A 215 -67.38 29.97 -25.48
N VAL A 216 -67.29 30.71 -26.59
CA VAL A 216 -66.91 32.15 -26.57
C VAL A 216 -67.86 32.96 -25.70
N LEU A 217 -69.18 32.76 -25.80
CA LEU A 217 -70.15 33.48 -24.97
C LEU A 217 -70.00 33.14 -23.48
N GLU A 218 -69.84 31.85 -23.15
CA GLU A 218 -69.62 31.39 -21.77
C GLU A 218 -68.34 32.00 -21.17
N ARG A 219 -67.26 32.05 -21.96
CA ARG A 219 -65.93 32.49 -21.50
C ARG A 219 -65.78 34.00 -21.42
N ASP A 220 -66.30 34.72 -22.41
CA ASP A 220 -66.00 36.15 -22.60
C ASP A 220 -67.09 37.06 -22.02
N LEU A 221 -68.35 36.62 -22.07
CA LEU A 221 -69.47 37.37 -21.50
C LEU A 221 -69.85 36.86 -20.11
N ALA A 222 -69.98 35.54 -19.93
CA ALA A 222 -70.36 34.95 -18.65
C ALA A 222 -69.17 34.69 -17.71
N LEU A 223 -67.93 34.95 -18.17
CA LEU A 223 -66.68 34.74 -17.43
C LEU A 223 -66.54 33.33 -16.83
N MET A 224 -67.21 32.34 -17.43
CA MET A 224 -67.12 30.95 -17.01
C MET A 224 -65.73 30.38 -17.30
N ASN A 225 -65.22 29.55 -16.40
CA ASN A 225 -63.94 28.85 -16.59
C ASN A 225 -64.13 27.59 -17.44
N THR A 226 -64.67 27.76 -18.66
CA THR A 226 -64.84 26.67 -19.62
C THR A 226 -63.63 26.66 -20.56
N PRO A 227 -62.65 25.74 -20.44
CA PRO A 227 -61.49 25.69 -21.33
C PRO A 227 -61.88 25.27 -22.76
N TRP A 228 -61.04 25.60 -23.74
CA TRP A 228 -61.24 25.10 -25.10
C TRP A 228 -61.05 23.56 -25.13
N PRO A 229 -61.90 22.80 -25.85
CA PRO A 229 -61.75 21.36 -25.99
C PRO A 229 -60.41 21.00 -26.67
N ARG A 230 -59.56 20.32 -25.91
CA ARG A 230 -58.26 19.78 -26.35
C ARG A 230 -58.43 18.43 -27.07
N ARG A 231 -57.42 18.01 -27.82
CA ARG A 231 -57.34 16.76 -28.60
C ARG A 231 -56.72 15.60 -27.85
N ALA A 232 -55.93 15.88 -26.81
CA ALA A 232 -55.34 14.88 -25.93
C ALA A 232 -55.67 15.20 -24.46
N LEU A 233 -55.59 14.18 -23.60
CA LEU A 233 -55.64 14.32 -22.15
C LEU A 233 -54.50 13.47 -21.56
N LEU A 234 -53.62 14.11 -20.80
CA LEU A 234 -52.47 13.45 -20.16
C LEU A 234 -52.57 13.53 -18.64
N GLU A 235 -52.14 12.48 -17.97
CA GLU A 235 -51.99 12.41 -16.51
C GLU A 235 -50.61 11.90 -16.13
N LEU A 236 -49.90 12.66 -15.28
CA LEU A 236 -48.58 12.29 -14.78
C LEU A 236 -48.71 11.19 -13.71
N ARG A 237 -47.88 10.15 -13.81
CA ARG A 237 -47.85 9.03 -12.87
C ARG A 237 -46.62 9.12 -11.95
N SER A 238 -46.82 8.80 -10.68
CA SER A 238 -45.75 8.61 -9.70
C SER A 238 -44.96 7.34 -10.02
N THR A 239 -43.64 7.42 -9.94
CA THR A 239 -42.76 6.26 -10.15
C THR A 239 -42.74 5.27 -8.99
N LYS A 240 -43.13 5.68 -7.77
CA LYS A 240 -43.09 4.83 -6.56
C LYS A 240 -44.39 4.06 -6.33
N ASP A 241 -45.53 4.67 -6.60
CA ASP A 241 -46.85 4.13 -6.21
C ASP A 241 -47.78 3.86 -7.41
N ASP A 242 -47.30 4.03 -8.65
CA ASP A 242 -48.07 4.00 -9.92
C ASP A 242 -49.37 4.84 -9.91
N GLY A 243 -49.58 5.69 -8.89
CA GLY A 243 -50.69 6.63 -8.73
C GLY A 243 -50.45 7.96 -9.44
N VAL A 244 -51.37 8.91 -9.31
CA VAL A 244 -51.22 10.26 -9.86
C VAL A 244 -50.07 10.98 -9.14
N LEU A 245 -49.24 11.72 -9.88
CA LEU A 245 -48.15 12.49 -9.28
C LEU A 245 -48.71 13.60 -8.37
N ASN A 246 -48.29 13.59 -7.09
CA ASN A 246 -48.70 14.59 -6.11
C ASN A 246 -48.17 16.00 -6.46
N GLU A 247 -48.84 17.05 -5.98
CA GLU A 247 -48.45 18.46 -6.16
C GLU A 247 -47.03 18.78 -5.62
N ALA A 248 -46.52 17.96 -4.69
CA ALA A 248 -45.18 18.09 -4.12
C ALA A 248 -44.02 17.82 -5.12
N GLY A 249 -44.33 17.32 -6.32
CA GLY A 249 -43.34 17.07 -7.37
C GLY A 249 -42.46 15.84 -7.11
N ILE A 250 -41.38 15.73 -7.87
CA ILE A 250 -40.42 14.62 -7.81
C ILE A 250 -39.18 15.08 -7.02
N ARG A 251 -38.82 14.34 -5.97
CA ARG A 251 -37.58 14.58 -5.21
C ARG A 251 -36.52 13.55 -5.58
N VAL A 252 -35.34 14.01 -5.98
CA VAL A 252 -34.27 13.15 -6.53
C VAL A 252 -32.93 13.57 -5.94
N ALA A 253 -32.00 12.62 -5.84
CA ALA A 253 -30.62 12.93 -5.47
C ALA A 253 -29.94 13.77 -6.57
N ARG A 254 -29.23 14.83 -6.18
CA ARG A 254 -28.55 15.76 -7.09
C ARG A 254 -27.59 15.09 -8.08
N ASP A 255 -26.89 14.05 -7.63
CA ASP A 255 -25.89 13.29 -8.40
C ASP A 255 -26.33 11.83 -8.64
N GLY A 256 -27.63 11.54 -8.48
CA GLY A 256 -28.20 10.20 -8.63
C GLY A 256 -28.60 9.86 -10.06
N ALA A 257 -29.26 8.69 -10.22
CA ALA A 257 -29.86 8.31 -11.50
C ALA A 257 -30.91 9.36 -11.93
N PRO A 258 -30.99 9.67 -13.24
CA PRO A 258 -31.98 10.62 -13.75
C PRO A 258 -33.40 10.16 -13.41
N PRO A 259 -34.30 11.06 -12.97
CA PRO A 259 -35.67 10.66 -12.70
C PRO A 259 -36.37 10.25 -13.98
N ARG A 260 -37.04 9.09 -13.93
CA ARG A 260 -37.91 8.61 -15.01
C ARG A 260 -39.28 9.24 -14.87
N LEU A 261 -39.75 9.95 -15.89
CA LEU A 261 -41.12 10.43 -15.97
C LEU A 261 -42.00 9.34 -16.58
N LYS A 262 -43.19 9.13 -16.01
CA LYS A 262 -44.24 8.27 -16.57
C LYS A 262 -45.51 9.08 -16.77
N VAL A 263 -46.14 8.93 -17.93
CA VAL A 263 -47.35 9.67 -18.31
C VAL A 263 -48.32 8.73 -18.99
N ARG A 264 -49.60 8.84 -18.64
CA ARG A 264 -50.68 8.10 -19.28
C ARG A 264 -51.53 9.05 -20.13
N ALA A 265 -51.78 8.66 -21.37
CA ALA A 265 -52.77 9.31 -22.21
C ALA A 265 -54.11 8.59 -22.08
N TYR A 266 -55.22 9.33 -22.15
CA TYR A 266 -56.58 8.76 -22.14
C TYR A 266 -57.30 9.08 -23.45
N GLN A 267 -58.07 8.12 -23.96
CA GLN A 267 -58.89 8.33 -25.15
C GLN A 267 -60.33 8.66 -24.81
N TRP A 268 -60.91 7.99 -23.83
CA TRP A 268 -62.31 8.19 -23.48
C TRP A 268 -62.42 9.23 -22.38
N VAL A 269 -63.07 10.35 -22.68
CA VAL A 269 -63.22 11.47 -21.73
C VAL A 269 -64.67 11.90 -21.60
N VAL A 270 -65.02 12.28 -20.38
CA VAL A 270 -66.33 12.84 -20.02
C VAL A 270 -66.14 14.27 -19.51
N ALA A 271 -67.12 15.13 -19.81
CA ALA A 271 -67.09 16.51 -19.39
C ALA A 271 -67.23 16.61 -17.86
N ASP A 272 -66.31 17.32 -17.23
CA ASP A 272 -66.33 17.58 -15.79
C ASP A 272 -65.92 19.04 -15.53
N ARG A 273 -66.89 19.83 -15.06
CA ARG A 273 -66.68 21.25 -14.75
C ARG A 273 -65.82 21.47 -13.50
N GLY A 274 -65.68 20.46 -12.64
CA GLY A 274 -64.80 20.50 -11.48
C GLY A 274 -63.34 20.28 -11.83
N ASN A 275 -63.06 19.69 -13.00
CA ASN A 275 -61.70 19.48 -13.47
C ASN A 275 -61.14 20.78 -14.10
N PRO A 276 -59.93 21.25 -13.75
CA PRO A 276 -59.30 22.42 -14.38
C PRO A 276 -59.22 22.36 -15.91
N ASN A 277 -59.18 21.15 -16.48
CA ASN A 277 -59.15 20.90 -17.91
C ASN A 277 -60.55 20.79 -18.55
N GLY A 278 -61.62 20.86 -17.75
CA GLY A 278 -63.01 20.70 -18.20
C GLY A 278 -63.39 19.27 -18.60
N TRP A 279 -62.42 18.35 -18.61
CA TRP A 279 -62.55 16.97 -19.02
C TRP A 279 -61.78 16.08 -18.06
N ARG A 280 -62.34 14.90 -17.76
CA ARG A 280 -61.66 13.83 -17.01
C ARG A 280 -61.78 12.50 -17.76
N PRO A 281 -60.95 11.51 -17.43
CA PRO A 281 -61.10 10.16 -17.98
C PRO A 281 -62.50 9.60 -17.67
N LEU A 282 -63.08 8.91 -18.65
CA LEU A 282 -64.35 8.20 -18.49
C LEU A 282 -64.13 7.00 -17.58
N MET A 283 -64.76 7.01 -16.41
CA MET A 283 -64.73 5.88 -15.47
C MET A 283 -65.77 4.85 -15.88
N TRP A 284 -65.55 3.59 -15.55
CA TRP A 284 -66.50 2.52 -15.80
C TRP A 284 -67.82 2.76 -15.06
N SER A 285 -67.77 3.38 -13.88
CA SER A 285 -68.96 3.80 -13.14
C SER A 285 -69.82 4.85 -13.86
N ASP A 286 -69.24 5.61 -14.79
CA ASP A 286 -69.98 6.60 -15.58
C ASP A 286 -70.78 5.94 -16.72
N VAL A 287 -70.40 4.72 -17.11
CA VAL A 287 -71.05 3.94 -18.17
C VAL A 287 -72.31 3.29 -17.59
N THR A 288 -73.42 4.00 -17.71
CA THR A 288 -74.73 3.55 -17.22
C THR A 288 -75.64 3.12 -18.37
N GLU A 289 -76.62 2.26 -18.09
CA GLU A 289 -77.63 1.86 -19.09
C GLU A 289 -78.40 3.08 -19.64
N SER A 290 -78.60 4.13 -18.84
CA SER A 290 -79.19 5.40 -19.28
C SER A 290 -78.33 6.17 -20.29
N LEU A 291 -77.01 5.98 -20.26
CA LEU A 291 -76.09 6.65 -21.19
C LEU A 291 -76.02 5.90 -22.52
N VAL A 292 -75.91 4.57 -22.48
CA VAL A 292 -75.58 3.74 -23.64
C VAL A 292 -76.82 3.09 -24.28
N GLY A 293 -77.93 3.00 -23.54
CA GLY A 293 -79.20 2.42 -24.01
C GLY A 293 -79.20 0.90 -24.16
N VAL A 294 -78.14 0.23 -23.68
CA VAL A 294 -77.99 -1.22 -23.63
C VAL A 294 -77.54 -1.64 -22.22
N PRO A 295 -77.90 -2.85 -21.76
CA PRO A 295 -77.52 -3.32 -20.43
C PRO A 295 -76.00 -3.41 -20.30
N VAL A 296 -75.46 -2.79 -19.24
CA VAL A 296 -74.02 -2.76 -18.95
C VAL A 296 -73.66 -3.98 -18.10
N PRO A 297 -72.78 -4.89 -18.56
CA PRO A 297 -72.46 -6.10 -17.82
C PRO A 297 -71.52 -5.84 -16.64
N GLU A 298 -71.71 -6.58 -15.54
CA GLU A 298 -70.78 -6.57 -14.41
C GLU A 298 -69.44 -7.24 -14.80
N LEU A 299 -68.33 -6.60 -14.43
CA LEU A 299 -66.97 -7.11 -14.72
C LEU A 299 -66.64 -8.32 -13.82
N PRO A 300 -65.94 -9.36 -14.33
CA PRO A 300 -65.62 -10.56 -13.57
C PRO A 300 -64.64 -10.32 -12.40
N GLU A 301 -64.64 -11.21 -11.39
CA GLU A 301 -63.61 -11.23 -10.33
C GLU A 301 -62.35 -11.91 -10.89
N SER A 302 -61.25 -11.16 -10.99
CA SER A 302 -59.95 -11.68 -11.44
C SER A 302 -58.85 -11.05 -10.60
N SER A 303 -57.81 -11.82 -10.28
CA SER A 303 -56.60 -11.35 -9.57
C SER A 303 -55.83 -10.29 -10.35
N SER A 304 -56.09 -10.14 -11.65
CA SER A 304 -55.46 -9.13 -12.52
C SER A 304 -56.18 -7.78 -12.53
N LEU A 305 -57.38 -7.66 -11.94
CA LEU A 305 -58.14 -6.42 -11.89
C LEU A 305 -58.15 -5.83 -10.47
N PRO A 306 -58.14 -4.50 -10.30
CA PRO A 306 -58.26 -3.85 -9.00
C PRO A 306 -59.54 -4.25 -8.25
N ALA A 307 -59.46 -4.37 -6.92
CA ALA A 307 -60.59 -4.76 -6.06
C ALA A 307 -61.78 -3.79 -6.14
N ASP A 308 -61.51 -2.51 -6.40
CA ASP A 308 -62.53 -1.48 -6.60
C ASP A 308 -62.73 -1.16 -8.08
N ARG A 309 -63.74 -1.80 -8.68
CA ARG A 309 -64.07 -1.69 -10.11
C ARG A 309 -64.62 -0.33 -10.52
N SER A 310 -65.15 0.43 -9.57
CA SER A 310 -65.72 1.77 -9.83
C SER A 310 -64.64 2.78 -10.23
N LYS A 311 -63.38 2.49 -9.90
CA LYS A 311 -62.22 3.35 -10.20
C LYS A 311 -61.49 2.98 -11.49
N LEU A 312 -61.97 1.97 -12.22
CA LEU A 312 -61.41 1.60 -13.51
C LEU A 312 -61.85 2.60 -14.58
N THR A 313 -60.93 2.99 -15.47
CA THR A 313 -61.27 3.78 -16.65
C THR A 313 -61.79 2.89 -17.77
N ALA A 314 -62.62 3.44 -18.65
CA ALA A 314 -63.09 2.76 -19.86
C ALA A 314 -61.89 2.32 -20.74
N ASP A 315 -60.83 3.15 -20.81
CA ASP A 315 -59.57 2.82 -21.48
C ASP A 315 -58.90 1.57 -20.90
N ALA A 316 -58.89 1.41 -19.57
CA ALA A 316 -58.26 0.25 -18.91
C ALA A 316 -58.98 -1.08 -19.21
N ILE A 317 -60.24 -1.03 -19.65
CA ILE A 317 -61.05 -2.22 -19.95
C ILE A 317 -60.90 -2.66 -21.41
N LEU A 318 -60.87 -1.71 -22.34
CA LEU A 318 -60.87 -1.98 -23.78
C LEU A 318 -59.46 -2.01 -24.40
N GLU A 319 -58.59 -1.10 -23.96
CA GLU A 319 -57.33 -0.79 -24.64
C GLU A 319 -56.10 -1.42 -23.98
N ASP A 320 -56.20 -1.80 -22.70
CA ASP A 320 -55.16 -2.56 -22.02
C ASP A 320 -55.25 -4.04 -22.42
N GLU A 321 -54.23 -4.53 -23.14
CA GLU A 321 -54.24 -5.89 -23.68
C GLU A 321 -54.29 -6.96 -22.59
N THR A 322 -53.69 -6.68 -21.42
CA THR A 322 -53.67 -7.62 -20.30
C THR A 322 -55.05 -7.73 -19.64
N ASN A 323 -55.71 -6.61 -19.39
CA ASN A 323 -57.08 -6.59 -18.85
C ASN A 323 -58.08 -7.15 -19.85
N ARG A 324 -57.96 -6.81 -21.13
CA ARG A 324 -58.83 -7.32 -22.20
C ARG A 324 -58.74 -8.85 -22.32
N GLY A 325 -57.51 -9.40 -22.25
CA GLY A 325 -57.29 -10.85 -22.27
C GLY A 325 -57.81 -11.55 -21.01
N ALA A 326 -57.65 -10.94 -19.84
CA ALA A 326 -58.20 -11.47 -18.59
C ALA A 326 -59.74 -11.48 -18.60
N ILE A 327 -60.36 -10.38 -19.07
CA ILE A 327 -61.82 -10.26 -19.16
C ILE A 327 -62.38 -11.23 -20.19
N SER A 328 -61.78 -11.37 -21.37
CA SER A 328 -62.26 -12.32 -22.39
C SER A 328 -62.12 -13.79 -22.00
N THR A 329 -61.15 -14.11 -21.12
CA THR A 329 -60.94 -15.49 -20.64
C THR A 329 -61.93 -15.89 -19.54
N VAL A 330 -62.29 -14.94 -18.66
CA VAL A 330 -63.13 -15.22 -17.49
C VAL A 330 -64.62 -14.96 -17.76
N MET A 331 -64.95 -14.05 -18.66
CA MET A 331 -66.33 -13.66 -18.95
C MET A 331 -66.99 -14.61 -19.96
N VAL A 332 -68.26 -14.98 -19.72
CA VAL A 332 -69.05 -15.80 -20.67
C VAL A 332 -69.21 -15.04 -21.99
N ALA A 333 -69.10 -15.74 -23.13
CA ALA A 333 -69.11 -15.15 -24.48
C ALA A 333 -70.25 -14.14 -24.70
N GLU A 334 -71.46 -14.44 -24.24
CA GLU A 334 -72.63 -13.56 -24.34
C GLU A 334 -72.45 -12.21 -23.60
N LYS A 335 -71.88 -12.23 -22.39
CA LYS A 335 -71.59 -11.01 -21.62
C LYS A 335 -70.42 -10.21 -22.20
N TYR A 336 -69.45 -10.89 -22.82
CA TYR A 336 -68.35 -10.23 -23.52
C TYR A 336 -68.82 -9.55 -24.82
N ASP A 337 -69.78 -10.15 -25.54
CA ASP A 337 -70.41 -9.52 -26.69
C ASP A 337 -71.30 -8.33 -26.28
N GLN A 338 -71.97 -8.40 -25.13
CA GLN A 338 -72.65 -7.23 -24.53
C GLN A 338 -71.66 -6.10 -24.21
N LEU A 339 -70.49 -6.43 -23.66
CA LEU A 339 -69.43 -5.46 -23.39
C LEU A 339 -68.95 -4.78 -24.68
N ARG A 340 -68.78 -5.52 -25.78
CA ARG A 340 -68.46 -4.96 -27.11
C ARG A 340 -69.55 -4.03 -27.61
N GLN A 341 -70.82 -4.42 -27.49
CA GLN A 341 -71.96 -3.57 -27.88
C GLN A 341 -72.01 -2.27 -27.09
N VAL A 342 -71.66 -2.30 -25.79
CA VAL A 342 -71.54 -1.08 -24.97
C VAL A 342 -70.51 -0.11 -25.57
N PHE A 343 -69.34 -0.61 -25.97
CA PHE A 343 -68.31 0.22 -26.59
C PHE A 343 -68.66 0.71 -27.99
N ASP A 344 -69.32 -0.10 -28.82
CA ASP A 344 -69.83 0.32 -30.13
C ASP A 344 -70.83 1.48 -29.97
N ARG A 345 -71.71 1.40 -28.98
CA ARG A 345 -72.65 2.48 -28.65
C ARG A 345 -71.96 3.72 -28.09
N LEU A 346 -70.95 3.56 -27.24
CA LEU A 346 -70.13 4.68 -26.77
C LEU A 346 -69.44 5.38 -27.94
N GLU A 347 -68.99 4.64 -28.96
CA GLU A 347 -68.41 5.19 -30.18
C GLU A 347 -69.43 5.95 -31.03
N ASP A 348 -70.64 5.40 -31.23
CA ASP A 348 -71.75 6.09 -31.89
C ASP A 348 -72.10 7.42 -31.18
N ILE A 349 -72.18 7.38 -29.84
CA ILE A 349 -72.47 8.56 -29.02
C ILE A 349 -71.33 9.58 -29.16
N ALA A 350 -70.08 9.15 -29.04
CA ALA A 350 -68.91 10.03 -29.20
C ALA A 350 -68.82 10.66 -30.61
N ALA A 351 -69.27 9.94 -31.64
CA ALA A 351 -69.31 10.43 -33.01
C ALA A 351 -70.46 11.43 -33.27
N SER A 352 -71.50 11.43 -32.43
CA SER A 352 -72.65 12.31 -32.59
C SER A 352 -72.30 13.79 -32.32
N PRO A 353 -72.72 14.76 -33.17
CA PRO A 353 -72.41 16.18 -32.99
C PRO A 353 -72.91 16.81 -31.68
N SER A 354 -74.02 16.29 -31.16
CA SER A 354 -74.64 16.76 -29.92
C SER A 354 -73.83 16.40 -28.68
N SER A 355 -73.08 15.30 -28.72
CA SER A 355 -72.33 14.78 -27.57
C SER A 355 -70.95 15.41 -27.40
N GLY A 356 -70.51 16.25 -28.33
CA GLY A 356 -69.19 16.90 -28.28
C GLY A 356 -68.92 17.77 -27.04
N ARG A 357 -69.94 18.04 -26.21
CA ARG A 357 -69.82 18.76 -24.92
C ARG A 357 -70.00 17.87 -23.68
N THR A 358 -70.30 16.58 -23.84
CA THR A 358 -70.57 15.64 -22.75
C THR A 358 -69.63 14.44 -22.76
N LEU A 359 -69.42 13.79 -23.92
CA LEU A 359 -68.57 12.62 -24.08
C LEU A 359 -67.79 12.69 -25.38
N ARG A 360 -66.48 12.39 -25.33
CA ARG A 360 -65.60 12.43 -26.49
C ARG A 360 -64.62 11.26 -26.50
N LYS A 361 -64.29 10.81 -27.71
CA LYS A 361 -63.16 9.92 -28.00
C LYS A 361 -62.03 10.78 -28.57
N LEU A 362 -60.89 10.81 -27.88
CA LEU A 362 -59.70 11.57 -28.23
C LEU A 362 -58.76 10.73 -29.12
N ASP A 363 -57.94 11.43 -29.91
CA ASP A 363 -56.91 10.80 -30.74
C ASP A 363 -55.79 10.27 -29.83
N LYS A 364 -55.21 9.10 -30.17
CA LYS A 364 -53.99 8.62 -29.49
C LYS A 364 -52.83 9.56 -29.85
N PRO A 365 -52.14 10.17 -28.88
CA PRO A 365 -51.00 11.03 -29.18
C PRO A 365 -49.87 10.18 -29.77
N THR A 366 -49.31 10.63 -30.90
CA THR A 366 -48.17 9.97 -31.55
C THR A 366 -46.83 10.38 -30.95
N GLU A 367 -46.76 11.61 -30.41
CA GLU A 367 -45.56 12.20 -29.83
C GLU A 367 -45.89 12.86 -28.49
N VAL A 368 -45.16 12.50 -27.44
CA VAL A 368 -45.28 13.09 -26.11
C VAL A 368 -43.92 13.66 -25.72
N LYS A 369 -43.87 14.97 -25.45
CA LYS A 369 -42.64 15.68 -25.10
C LYS A 369 -42.71 16.25 -23.71
N PHE A 370 -41.61 16.22 -22.98
CA PHE A 370 -41.46 16.99 -21.75
C PHE A 370 -40.54 18.18 -22.00
N LYS A 371 -40.79 19.26 -21.27
CA LYS A 371 -39.94 20.45 -21.22
C LYS A 371 -39.74 20.84 -19.77
N TYR A 372 -38.50 21.12 -19.38
CA TYR A 372 -38.17 21.63 -18.06
C TYR A 372 -37.41 22.96 -18.13
N ILE A 373 -37.62 23.81 -17.14
CA ILE A 373 -37.05 25.15 -17.02
C ILE A 373 -36.69 25.38 -15.54
N GLY A 374 -35.41 25.67 -15.29
CA GLY A 374 -34.85 26.17 -14.04
C GLY A 374 -34.29 27.58 -14.21
N VAL A 375 -33.51 28.04 -13.24
CA VAL A 375 -32.93 29.39 -13.24
C VAL A 375 -31.80 29.52 -14.26
N GLN A 376 -30.97 28.48 -14.40
CA GLN A 376 -29.81 28.43 -15.29
C GLN A 376 -29.90 27.33 -16.35
N THR A 377 -30.78 26.35 -16.15
CA THR A 377 -30.90 25.14 -16.98
C THR A 377 -32.29 25.08 -17.60
N ALA A 378 -32.35 24.77 -18.88
CA ALA A 378 -33.60 24.44 -19.56
C ALA A 378 -33.31 23.33 -20.55
N GLY A 379 -34.30 22.48 -20.78
CA GLY A 379 -34.19 21.37 -21.71
C GLY A 379 -35.53 20.79 -22.05
N ASP A 380 -35.53 19.93 -23.05
CA ASP A 380 -36.69 19.20 -23.53
C ASP A 380 -36.27 17.79 -23.97
N GLY A 381 -37.25 16.90 -24.04
CA GLY A 381 -37.04 15.52 -24.45
C GLY A 381 -38.35 14.86 -24.82
N GLU A 382 -38.23 13.66 -25.39
CA GLU A 382 -39.37 12.85 -25.84
C GLU A 382 -39.59 11.68 -24.87
N LEU A 383 -40.86 11.40 -24.56
CA LEU A 383 -41.27 10.21 -23.82
C LEU A 383 -41.64 9.12 -24.82
N LYS A 384 -41.01 7.96 -24.69
CA LYS A 384 -41.27 6.81 -25.58
C LYS A 384 -42.47 6.04 -25.08
N SER A 385 -43.28 5.52 -26.00
CA SER A 385 -44.41 4.67 -25.63
C SER A 385 -43.92 3.34 -25.05
N GLU A 386 -44.46 2.94 -23.89
CA GLU A 386 -44.17 1.66 -23.23
C GLU A 386 -45.31 0.63 -23.41
N GLY A 387 -46.31 0.95 -24.24
CA GLY A 387 -47.55 0.17 -24.37
C GLY A 387 -48.67 0.70 -23.48
N ASN A 388 -49.89 0.18 -23.65
CA ASN A 388 -51.06 0.52 -22.82
C ASN A 388 -51.36 2.02 -22.63
N GLN A 389 -51.04 2.84 -23.65
CA GLN A 389 -51.20 4.30 -23.63
C GLN A 389 -50.31 5.01 -22.60
N GLU A 390 -49.24 4.35 -22.14
CA GLU A 390 -48.24 4.92 -21.24
C GLU A 390 -46.98 5.31 -22.02
N PHE A 391 -46.37 6.41 -21.59
CA PHE A 391 -45.16 6.98 -22.14
C PHE A 391 -44.17 7.26 -21.02
N ALA A 392 -42.92 6.87 -21.20
CA ALA A 392 -41.88 7.12 -20.22
C ALA A 392 -40.55 7.56 -20.84
N GLY A 393 -39.75 8.23 -20.02
CA GLY A 393 -38.42 8.70 -20.43
C GLY A 393 -37.67 9.31 -19.24
N ASP A 394 -36.33 9.26 -19.32
CA ASP A 394 -35.45 9.76 -18.27
C ASP A 394 -35.12 11.23 -18.50
N VAL A 395 -35.18 12.03 -17.43
CA VAL A 395 -34.82 13.46 -17.47
C VAL A 395 -33.35 13.60 -17.10
N THR A 396 -32.51 13.76 -18.11
CA THR A 396 -31.05 13.89 -17.92
C THR A 396 -30.63 15.35 -17.80
N GLY A 397 -29.49 15.62 -17.13
CA GLY A 397 -28.85 16.95 -17.15
C GLY A 397 -29.38 17.95 -16.13
N LEU A 398 -30.06 17.47 -15.08
CA LEU A 398 -30.52 18.31 -13.97
C LEU A 398 -29.35 18.71 -13.05
N LYS A 399 -29.18 20.01 -12.81
CA LYS A 399 -28.13 20.55 -11.90
C LYS A 399 -28.67 21.41 -10.76
N GLU A 400 -29.94 21.76 -10.86
CA GLU A 400 -30.70 22.60 -9.96
C GLU A 400 -32.16 22.12 -9.94
N ASP A 401 -32.97 22.73 -9.06
CA ASP A 401 -34.41 22.51 -9.05
C ASP A 401 -35.03 23.07 -10.33
N VAL A 402 -35.89 22.28 -10.97
CA VAL A 402 -36.52 22.65 -12.24
C VAL A 402 -38.03 22.45 -12.20
N LEU A 403 -38.75 23.33 -12.90
CA LEU A 403 -40.15 23.14 -13.23
C LEU A 403 -40.25 22.34 -14.52
N PHE A 404 -41.11 21.33 -14.60
CA PHE A 404 -41.34 20.59 -15.82
C PHE A 404 -42.82 20.54 -16.20
N THR A 405 -43.07 20.43 -17.51
CA THR A 405 -44.38 20.19 -18.10
C THR A 405 -44.28 19.17 -19.21
N VAL A 406 -45.35 18.39 -19.38
CA VAL A 406 -45.48 17.43 -20.47
C VAL A 406 -46.53 17.92 -21.45
N ARG A 407 -46.23 17.82 -22.74
CA ARG A 407 -47.06 18.24 -23.85
C ARG A 407 -47.29 17.08 -24.82
N ALA A 408 -48.53 16.92 -25.25
CA ALA A 408 -48.91 16.12 -26.40
C ALA A 408 -50.00 16.83 -27.17
N GLU A 409 -49.89 16.91 -28.50
CA GLU A 409 -50.83 17.65 -29.35
C GLU A 409 -51.01 19.12 -28.85
N ASP A 410 -52.24 19.50 -28.49
CA ASP A 410 -52.65 20.78 -27.91
C ASP A 410 -52.89 20.70 -26.39
N PHE A 411 -52.50 19.60 -25.75
CA PHE A 411 -52.56 19.42 -24.29
C PHE A 411 -51.21 19.68 -23.63
N ARG A 412 -51.23 20.41 -22.51
CA ARG A 412 -50.08 20.67 -21.64
C ARG A 412 -50.49 20.38 -20.19
N THR A 413 -49.69 19.61 -19.46
CA THR A 413 -49.91 19.37 -18.02
C THR A 413 -49.62 20.63 -17.21
N PRO A 414 -50.16 20.73 -15.97
CA PRO A 414 -49.70 21.72 -14.99
C PRO A 414 -48.19 21.64 -14.75
N GLU A 415 -47.61 22.72 -14.22
CA GLU A 415 -46.19 22.79 -13.88
C GLU A 415 -45.92 22.02 -12.58
N HIS A 416 -44.97 21.09 -12.61
CA HIS A 416 -44.54 20.31 -11.44
C HIS A 416 -43.05 20.52 -11.18
N ASN A 417 -42.64 20.41 -9.91
CA ASN A 417 -41.24 20.58 -9.50
C ASN A 417 -40.47 19.27 -9.56
N ILE A 418 -39.20 19.33 -9.97
CA ILE A 418 -38.17 18.34 -9.64
C ILE A 418 -37.19 19.01 -8.69
N THR A 419 -37.14 18.53 -7.44
CA THR A 419 -36.23 19.06 -6.40
C THR A 419 -35.02 18.14 -6.26
N LEU A 420 -33.83 18.72 -6.40
CA LEU A 420 -32.56 18.03 -6.22
C LEU A 420 -32.08 18.16 -4.78
N ILE A 421 -32.08 17.04 -4.07
CA ILE A 421 -31.63 16.98 -2.68
C ILE A 421 -30.19 16.47 -2.66
N PRO A 422 -29.27 17.15 -1.96
CA PRO A 422 -27.90 16.68 -1.84
C PRO A 422 -27.84 15.38 -1.02
N PRO A 423 -27.02 14.40 -1.44
CA PRO A 423 -26.82 13.17 -0.67
C PRO A 423 -26.14 13.47 0.68
N PRO A 424 -26.33 12.62 1.70
CA PRO A 424 -25.63 12.76 2.98
C PRO A 424 -24.12 12.55 2.80
N THR A 425 -23.31 13.44 3.40
CA THR A 425 -21.85 13.43 3.32
C THR A 425 -21.23 13.08 4.68
N LEU A 426 -20.20 12.23 4.67
CA LEU A 426 -19.42 11.89 5.85
C LEU A 426 -18.39 13.01 6.11
N MET A 427 -18.47 13.65 7.27
CA MET A 427 -17.55 14.74 7.64
C MET A 427 -16.34 14.26 8.44
N GLY A 428 -16.55 13.26 9.29
CA GLY A 428 -15.54 12.84 10.25
C GLY A 428 -15.76 11.40 10.69
N LEU A 429 -14.66 10.71 10.93
CA LEU A 429 -14.67 9.34 11.40
C LEU A 429 -13.59 9.22 12.47
N THR A 430 -13.97 8.75 13.66
CA THR A 430 -13.09 8.64 14.84
C THR A 430 -13.14 7.21 15.35
N LYS A 431 -11.98 6.70 15.73
CA LYS A 431 -11.81 5.35 16.26
C LYS A 431 -11.42 5.44 17.73
N GLU A 432 -12.23 4.82 18.60
CA GLU A 432 -11.82 4.46 19.95
C GLU A 432 -11.27 3.02 19.93
N GLU A 433 -10.06 2.82 20.43
CA GLU A 433 -9.37 1.53 20.37
C GLU A 433 -8.95 1.06 21.77
N TYR A 434 -9.17 -0.22 22.05
CA TYR A 434 -8.75 -0.90 23.28
C TYR A 434 -7.87 -2.09 22.89
N GLN A 435 -6.56 -1.96 23.12
CA GLN A 435 -5.55 -2.97 22.80
C GLN A 435 -5.32 -3.93 23.96
N PRO A 436 -4.88 -5.18 23.72
CA PRO A 436 -4.49 -6.10 24.79
C PRO A 436 -3.44 -5.52 25.74
N ALA A 437 -3.64 -5.70 27.05
CA ALA A 437 -2.79 -5.07 28.08
C ALA A 437 -1.34 -5.60 28.08
N TYR A 438 -1.10 -6.83 27.64
CA TYR A 438 0.25 -7.43 27.58
C TYR A 438 1.21 -6.69 26.63
N LEU A 439 0.67 -5.87 25.71
CA LEU A 439 1.46 -5.03 24.80
C LEU A 439 2.02 -3.76 25.45
N HIS A 440 1.48 -3.37 26.61
CA HIS A 440 1.76 -2.08 27.24
C HIS A 440 2.38 -2.22 28.63
N TYR A 441 2.11 -3.30 29.35
CA TYR A 441 2.52 -3.49 30.74
C TYR A 441 3.43 -4.72 30.90
N ALA A 442 4.43 -4.60 31.76
CA ALA A 442 5.17 -5.76 32.26
C ALA A 442 4.30 -6.63 33.19
N SER A 443 4.76 -7.86 33.49
CA SER A 443 4.08 -8.76 34.44
C SER A 443 3.76 -8.03 35.76
N PRO A 444 2.50 -8.06 36.25
CA PRO A 444 2.08 -7.23 37.37
C PRO A 444 2.72 -7.69 38.69
N LEU A 445 2.76 -6.79 39.66
CA LEU A 445 3.00 -7.15 41.06
C LEU A 445 1.69 -7.66 41.68
N VAL A 446 1.75 -8.86 42.27
CA VAL A 446 0.65 -9.52 42.97
C VAL A 446 1.02 -9.78 44.44
N PRO A 447 0.06 -9.83 45.37
CA PRO A 447 0.32 -10.22 46.75
C PRO A 447 0.92 -11.62 46.82
N ALA A 448 1.91 -11.83 47.70
CA ALA A 448 2.58 -13.13 47.84
C ALA A 448 1.57 -14.26 48.15
N PRO A 449 1.68 -15.46 47.52
CA PRO A 449 0.73 -16.56 47.72
C PRO A 449 0.72 -17.19 49.12
N LEU A 450 1.71 -16.90 49.96
CA LEU A 450 1.87 -17.49 51.30
C LEU A 450 1.37 -16.52 52.40
N PRO A 451 0.69 -17.02 53.45
CA PRO A 451 0.21 -16.20 54.54
C PRO A 451 1.40 -15.74 55.40
N GLY A 452 1.92 -14.55 55.12
CA GLY A 452 3.07 -14.00 55.86
C GLY A 452 3.19 -12.48 55.86
N ASP A 453 2.69 -11.79 54.83
CA ASP A 453 2.59 -10.31 54.81
C ASP A 453 1.72 -9.87 53.62
N PRO A 454 0.49 -9.37 53.82
CA PRO A 454 -0.39 -8.90 52.74
C PRO A 454 0.20 -7.74 51.92
N ASN A 455 1.19 -7.02 52.47
CA ASN A 455 1.84 -5.89 51.81
C ASN A 455 3.07 -6.30 50.99
N ARG A 456 3.51 -7.57 51.08
CA ARG A 456 4.63 -8.07 50.30
C ARG A 456 4.17 -8.42 48.88
N MET A 457 4.47 -7.50 47.97
CA MET A 457 4.27 -7.65 46.53
C MET A 457 5.38 -8.51 45.91
N VAL A 458 5.02 -9.49 45.09
CA VAL A 458 5.95 -10.29 44.28
C VAL A 458 5.58 -10.19 42.80
N PRO A 459 6.55 -10.35 41.88
CA PRO A 459 6.25 -10.47 40.45
C PRO A 459 5.27 -11.62 40.20
N GLY A 460 4.11 -11.30 39.63
CA GLY A 460 3.10 -12.24 39.16
C GLY A 460 3.43 -12.77 37.77
N GLY A 461 2.47 -13.48 37.17
CA GLY A 461 2.60 -14.05 35.83
C GLY A 461 2.03 -13.13 34.75
N TRP A 462 2.48 -13.30 33.51
CA TRP A 462 1.86 -12.66 32.34
C TRP A 462 0.39 -13.07 32.13
N ALA A 463 0.01 -14.25 32.64
CA ALA A 463 -1.37 -14.72 32.64
C ALA A 463 -2.33 -13.79 33.42
N ASP A 464 -1.85 -12.99 34.37
CA ASP A 464 -2.67 -12.05 35.15
C ASP A 464 -3.14 -10.83 34.32
N LEU A 465 -2.51 -10.60 33.14
CA LEU A 465 -2.90 -9.56 32.19
C LEU A 465 -3.89 -10.05 31.12
N ALA A 466 -4.17 -11.36 31.08
CA ALA A 466 -5.03 -11.95 30.07
C ALA A 466 -6.47 -11.38 30.16
N GLY A 467 -7.01 -11.00 29.01
CA GLY A 467 -8.35 -10.41 28.86
C GLY A 467 -8.47 -8.94 29.27
N LEU A 468 -7.41 -8.33 29.83
CA LEU A 468 -7.39 -6.90 30.14
C LEU A 468 -7.01 -6.10 28.88
N ARG A 469 -7.63 -4.93 28.71
CA ARG A 469 -7.40 -4.08 27.52
C ARG A 469 -7.17 -2.63 27.91
N GLN A 470 -6.14 -2.06 27.33
CA GLN A 470 -5.75 -0.67 27.49
C GLN A 470 -6.41 0.19 26.42
N ARG A 471 -7.16 1.22 26.83
CA ARG A 471 -7.66 2.26 25.96
C ARG A 471 -6.50 3.11 25.43
N ILE A 472 -6.46 3.31 24.13
CA ILE A 472 -5.51 4.16 23.40
C ILE A 472 -6.19 5.51 23.10
N PRO A 473 -5.44 6.63 22.95
CA PRO A 473 -6.00 7.89 22.49
C PRO A 473 -6.82 7.74 21.21
N ASP A 474 -7.97 8.41 21.17
CA ASP A 474 -8.89 8.34 20.04
C ASP A 474 -8.20 8.87 18.77
N GLU A 475 -8.27 8.11 17.69
CA GLU A 475 -7.62 8.43 16.42
C GLU A 475 -8.65 8.94 15.41
N LYS A 476 -8.40 10.10 14.81
CA LYS A 476 -9.20 10.59 13.69
C LYS A 476 -8.80 9.86 12.43
N LEU A 477 -9.74 9.11 11.86
CA LEU A 477 -9.52 8.36 10.64
C LEU A 477 -9.70 9.27 9.41
N SER A 478 -8.94 8.98 8.35
CA SER A 478 -9.03 9.75 7.13
C SER A 478 -10.36 9.52 6.42
N VAL A 479 -11.00 10.63 6.05
CA VAL A 479 -12.23 10.70 5.24
C VAL A 479 -11.93 11.27 3.85
N THR A 480 -10.68 11.18 3.39
CA THR A 480 -10.31 11.60 2.02
C THR A 480 -10.41 10.43 1.05
N GLY A 481 -11.29 10.53 0.05
CA GLY A 481 -11.51 9.48 -0.96
C GLY A 481 -12.85 8.78 -0.78
N ASP A 482 -12.90 7.48 -1.05
CA ASP A 482 -14.06 6.60 -0.91
C ASP A 482 -13.80 5.37 -0.01
N ARG A 483 -12.61 5.31 0.60
CA ARG A 483 -12.16 4.20 1.44
C ARG A 483 -11.34 4.68 2.63
N THR A 484 -11.64 4.12 3.80
CA THR A 484 -10.85 4.28 5.03
C THR A 484 -10.19 2.95 5.39
N VAL A 485 -8.87 2.98 5.61
CA VAL A 485 -8.09 1.81 6.05
C VAL A 485 -7.37 2.14 7.34
N PHE A 486 -7.45 1.25 8.33
CA PHE A 486 -6.65 1.34 9.55
C PHE A 486 -6.30 -0.06 10.06
N VAL A 487 -5.23 -0.13 10.87
CA VAL A 487 -4.66 -1.37 11.39
C VAL A 487 -4.88 -1.44 12.90
N VAL A 488 -5.24 -2.60 13.42
CA VAL A 488 -5.36 -2.88 14.86
C VAL A 488 -4.69 -4.21 15.23
N PRO A 489 -4.10 -4.36 16.42
CA PRO A 489 -3.62 -5.66 16.89
C PRO A 489 -4.76 -6.70 17.03
N VAL A 490 -4.45 -7.98 16.81
CA VAL A 490 -5.41 -9.08 17.02
C VAL A 490 -6.04 -9.00 18.42
N GLY A 491 -7.36 -9.19 18.50
CA GLY A 491 -8.08 -9.23 19.79
C GLY A 491 -8.42 -7.85 20.38
N SER A 492 -8.07 -6.76 19.69
CA SER A 492 -8.44 -5.40 20.07
C SER A 492 -9.95 -5.19 19.95
N GLU A 493 -10.49 -4.35 20.84
CA GLU A 493 -11.86 -3.85 20.72
C GLU A 493 -11.85 -2.46 20.08
N VAL A 494 -12.77 -2.23 19.15
CA VAL A 494 -12.80 -1.00 18.35
C VAL A 494 -14.21 -0.45 18.35
N VAL A 495 -14.36 0.85 18.64
CA VAL A 495 -15.61 1.58 18.44
C VAL A 495 -15.37 2.66 17.39
N ILE A 496 -16.22 2.66 16.38
CA ILE A 496 -16.17 3.59 15.27
C ILE A 496 -17.31 4.58 15.43
N HIS A 497 -16.97 5.86 15.52
CA HIS A 497 -17.91 6.96 15.54
C HIS A 497 -17.79 7.74 14.23
N GLY A 498 -18.90 7.87 13.51
CA GLY A 498 -18.97 8.73 12.33
C GLY A 498 -19.86 9.93 12.56
N MET A 499 -19.56 11.02 11.87
CA MET A 499 -20.34 12.26 11.85
C MET A 499 -20.65 12.66 10.41
N THR A 500 -21.90 13.02 10.15
CA THR A 500 -22.38 13.49 8.84
C THR A 500 -22.71 14.97 8.88
N GLU A 501 -22.69 15.63 7.72
CA GLU A 501 -22.94 17.07 7.60
C GLU A 501 -24.37 17.46 8.00
N LYS A 502 -25.33 16.60 7.67
CA LYS A 502 -26.75 16.76 7.97
C LYS A 502 -27.25 15.57 8.81
N PRO A 503 -28.37 15.73 9.53
CA PRO A 503 -29.04 14.63 10.21
C PRO A 503 -29.38 13.50 9.24
N ILE A 504 -29.16 12.26 9.67
CA ILE A 504 -29.48 11.04 8.92
C ILE A 504 -30.62 10.29 9.63
N ALA A 505 -31.48 9.64 8.86
CA ALA A 505 -32.59 8.86 9.38
C ALA A 505 -32.16 7.42 9.72
N GLN A 506 -31.32 6.82 8.86
CA GLN A 506 -30.84 5.45 9.01
C GLN A 506 -29.39 5.34 8.51
N ALA A 507 -28.64 4.39 9.08
CA ALA A 507 -27.30 4.04 8.65
C ALA A 507 -27.15 2.52 8.65
N PHE A 508 -26.43 1.99 7.66
CA PHE A 508 -26.23 0.56 7.47
C PHE A 508 -24.75 0.24 7.23
N ALA A 509 -24.30 -0.88 7.79
CA ALA A 509 -23.05 -1.52 7.41
C ALA A 509 -23.36 -2.76 6.57
N ILE A 510 -22.85 -2.81 5.35
CA ILE A 510 -23.01 -3.91 4.40
C ILE A 510 -21.72 -4.76 4.44
N PRO A 511 -21.74 -5.95 5.06
CA PRO A 511 -20.55 -6.78 5.20
C PRO A 511 -20.00 -7.22 3.83
N LYS A 512 -18.68 -7.20 3.66
CA LYS A 512 -17.97 -7.78 2.49
C LYS A 512 -17.04 -8.91 2.91
N ARG A 513 -16.31 -8.73 4.01
CA ARG A 513 -15.34 -9.70 4.55
C ARG A 513 -15.25 -9.58 6.06
N GLY A 514 -14.97 -10.69 6.75
CA GLY A 514 -14.79 -10.69 8.20
C GLY A 514 -16.11 -10.66 8.99
N ARG A 515 -16.02 -10.48 10.31
CA ARG A 515 -17.18 -10.47 11.22
C ARG A 515 -17.59 -9.03 11.51
N VAL A 516 -18.76 -8.61 11.04
CA VAL A 516 -19.36 -7.31 11.38
C VAL A 516 -20.37 -7.52 12.52
N PRO A 517 -20.31 -6.74 13.62
CA PRO A 517 -21.22 -6.86 14.76
C PRO A 517 -22.68 -6.73 14.34
N GLY A 518 -23.55 -7.66 14.78
CA GLY A 518 -24.99 -7.64 14.44
C GLY A 518 -25.36 -8.30 13.09
N GLY A 519 -24.39 -8.78 12.31
CA GLY A 519 -24.63 -9.53 11.08
C GLY A 519 -25.22 -10.94 11.32
N LYS A 520 -26.20 -11.34 10.50
CA LYS A 520 -26.75 -12.70 10.53
C LYS A 520 -25.74 -13.70 9.94
N VAL A 521 -25.45 -14.77 10.67
CA VAL A 521 -24.61 -15.87 10.20
C VAL A 521 -25.50 -16.89 9.47
N LYS A 522 -25.24 -17.18 8.19
CA LYS A 522 -25.82 -18.36 7.52
C LYS A 522 -24.79 -19.50 7.63
N ILE A 523 -25.22 -20.71 7.92
CA ILE A 523 -24.33 -21.89 7.90
C ILE A 523 -24.63 -22.64 6.61
N VAL A 524 -23.64 -22.72 5.72
CA VAL A 524 -23.74 -23.48 4.46
C VAL A 524 -22.55 -24.44 4.44
N ASP A 525 -22.82 -25.75 4.30
CA ASP A 525 -21.80 -26.83 4.28
C ASP A 525 -20.87 -26.89 5.51
N GLY A 526 -21.41 -26.65 6.71
CA GLY A 526 -20.62 -26.68 7.96
C GLY A 526 -19.62 -25.55 8.11
N LYS A 527 -19.59 -24.59 7.16
CA LYS A 527 -18.87 -23.34 7.25
C LYS A 527 -19.87 -22.20 7.49
N GLU A 528 -19.58 -21.37 8.49
CA GLU A 528 -20.32 -20.14 8.76
C GLU A 528 -20.06 -19.13 7.62
N LEU A 529 -20.98 -19.06 6.65
CA LEU A 529 -21.02 -18.08 5.56
C LEU A 529 -21.94 -16.93 5.97
N ARG A 530 -21.37 -15.77 6.28
CA ARG A 530 -22.15 -14.61 6.76
C ARG A 530 -22.98 -13.99 5.64
N SER A 531 -24.16 -13.48 5.97
CA SER A 531 -25.09 -12.87 5.01
C SER A 531 -24.59 -11.49 4.59
N ASP A 532 -24.73 -11.15 3.30
CA ASP A 532 -24.55 -9.79 2.75
C ASP A 532 -25.70 -8.84 3.15
N ASP A 533 -26.52 -9.23 4.15
CA ASP A 533 -27.67 -8.46 4.59
C ASP A 533 -27.19 -7.17 5.29
N PRO A 534 -27.76 -5.99 4.96
CA PRO A 534 -27.41 -4.74 5.62
C PRO A 534 -27.64 -4.81 7.14
N VAL A 535 -26.63 -4.45 7.90
CA VAL A 535 -26.69 -4.39 9.37
C VAL A 535 -27.04 -2.96 9.79
N PRO A 536 -28.15 -2.72 10.49
CA PRO A 536 -28.51 -1.38 10.95
C PRO A 536 -27.55 -0.89 12.04
N LEU A 537 -27.11 0.36 11.93
CA LEU A 537 -26.26 1.03 12.90
C LEU A 537 -27.09 1.93 13.83
N THR A 538 -26.56 2.18 15.03
CA THR A 538 -27.21 3.12 15.97
C THR A 538 -26.96 4.54 15.48
N VAL A 539 -28.03 5.31 15.29
CA VAL A 539 -28.00 6.68 14.76
C VAL A 539 -28.50 7.66 15.83
N GLU A 540 -27.79 8.77 15.99
CA GLU A 540 -28.14 9.86 16.90
C GLU A 540 -28.02 11.21 16.18
N THR A 541 -28.78 12.21 16.60
CA THR A 541 -28.62 13.59 16.15
C THR A 541 -27.94 14.40 17.24
N ILE A 542 -26.79 14.98 16.93
CA ILE A 542 -25.95 15.72 17.86
C ILE A 542 -25.96 17.19 17.45
N SER A 543 -26.27 18.08 18.40
CA SER A 543 -26.14 19.53 18.22
C SER A 543 -24.69 19.96 18.47
N VAL A 544 -23.98 20.42 17.45
CA VAL A 544 -22.58 20.86 17.54
C VAL A 544 -22.50 22.37 17.33
N SER A 545 -21.87 23.09 18.27
CA SER A 545 -21.50 24.50 18.12
C SER A 545 -20.05 24.60 17.65
N GLU A 546 -19.82 25.03 16.41
CA GLU A 546 -18.47 25.08 15.83
C GLU A 546 -17.61 26.24 16.39
N LYS A 547 -18.24 27.28 16.95
CA LYS A 547 -17.59 28.41 17.63
C LYS A 547 -18.41 28.88 18.83
N GLU A 548 -17.73 29.45 19.81
CA GLU A 548 -18.36 30.07 20.99
C GLU A 548 -19.22 31.26 20.54
N GLY A 549 -20.55 31.10 20.60
CA GLY A 549 -21.53 32.12 20.21
C GLY A 549 -22.35 31.84 18.95
N ASP A 550 -22.05 30.78 18.19
CA ASP A 550 -22.84 30.39 17.00
C ASP A 550 -24.10 29.58 17.35
N LYS A 551 -25.12 29.65 16.48
CA LYS A 551 -26.32 28.80 16.62
C LYS A 551 -25.92 27.32 16.49
N PRO A 552 -26.41 26.43 17.37
CA PRO A 552 -26.10 25.01 17.29
C PRO A 552 -26.57 24.44 15.94
N VAL A 553 -25.68 23.72 15.25
CA VAL A 553 -25.99 23.02 14.00
C VAL A 553 -26.24 21.55 14.33
N GLU A 554 -27.38 21.02 13.90
CA GLU A 554 -27.70 19.60 14.07
C GLU A 554 -26.96 18.75 13.04
N ARG A 555 -26.29 17.70 13.53
CA ARG A 555 -25.53 16.75 12.71
C ARG A 555 -25.96 15.33 13.01
N GLY A 556 -25.89 14.46 12.01
CA GLY A 556 -26.08 13.03 12.20
C GLY A 556 -24.80 12.40 12.75
N SER A 557 -24.94 11.42 13.64
CA SER A 557 -23.86 10.57 14.11
C SER A 557 -24.30 9.12 14.10
N PHE A 558 -23.34 8.22 13.84
CA PHE A 558 -23.54 6.79 14.00
C PHE A 558 -22.41 6.18 14.82
N THR A 559 -22.74 5.08 15.50
CA THR A 559 -21.76 4.31 16.28
C THR A 559 -21.82 2.84 15.91
N MET A 560 -20.66 2.22 15.75
CA MET A 560 -20.50 0.78 15.56
C MET A 560 -19.40 0.24 16.47
N SER A 561 -19.67 -0.83 17.21
CA SER A 561 -18.77 -1.34 18.24
C SER A 561 -18.41 -2.81 18.05
N PHE A 562 -17.13 -3.09 17.86
CA PHE A 562 -16.50 -4.40 17.83
C PHE A 562 -16.00 -4.76 19.24
N LYS A 563 -16.88 -5.31 20.08
CA LYS A 563 -16.58 -5.66 21.49
C LYS A 563 -16.93 -7.12 21.80
N GLY A 564 -16.33 -7.68 22.86
CA GLY A 564 -16.69 -9.01 23.36
C GLY A 564 -16.47 -10.12 22.32
N ALA A 565 -17.54 -10.83 21.96
CA ALA A 565 -17.48 -11.94 20.99
C ALA A 565 -17.29 -11.47 19.53
N ASP A 566 -17.59 -10.21 19.22
CA ASP A 566 -17.45 -9.60 17.89
C ASP A 566 -16.15 -8.76 17.77
N ARG A 567 -15.19 -8.98 18.68
CA ARG A 567 -13.86 -8.35 18.64
C ARG A 567 -13.14 -8.63 17.33
N VAL A 568 -12.24 -7.74 16.94
CA VAL A 568 -11.52 -7.85 15.67
C VAL A 568 -10.44 -8.93 15.81
N THR A 569 -10.71 -10.11 15.25
CA THR A 569 -9.74 -11.23 15.19
C THR A 569 -9.14 -11.41 13.79
N ASP A 570 -9.90 -11.07 12.77
CA ASP A 570 -9.54 -11.23 11.36
C ASP A 570 -9.81 -9.93 10.61
N VAL A 571 -9.26 -9.82 9.40
CA VAL A 571 -9.51 -8.68 8.51
C VAL A 571 -11.00 -8.49 8.27
N VAL A 572 -11.52 -7.30 8.54
CA VAL A 572 -12.93 -6.94 8.35
C VAL A 572 -13.06 -5.88 7.26
N GLU A 573 -13.95 -6.13 6.30
CA GLU A 573 -14.28 -5.22 5.22
C GLU A 573 -15.81 -5.07 5.13
N PHE A 574 -16.30 -3.84 5.07
CA PHE A 574 -17.73 -3.55 4.92
C PHE A 574 -17.92 -2.16 4.31
N ASP A 575 -19.08 -1.95 3.70
CA ASP A 575 -19.47 -0.65 3.16
C ASP A 575 -20.46 0.05 4.09
N LEU A 576 -20.29 1.35 4.31
CA LEU A 576 -21.24 2.19 5.03
C LEU A 576 -22.19 2.86 4.03
N ASP A 577 -23.49 2.75 4.29
CA ASP A 577 -24.54 3.45 3.56
C ASP A 577 -25.40 4.29 4.53
N PHE A 578 -25.76 5.49 4.12
CA PHE A 578 -26.48 6.46 4.94
C PHE A 578 -27.73 6.92 4.19
N VAL A 579 -28.84 7.02 4.92
CA VAL A 579 -30.11 7.48 4.39
C VAL A 579 -30.50 8.78 5.10
N ASN A 580 -30.70 9.84 4.33
CA ASN A 580 -31.18 11.10 4.88
C ASN A 580 -32.70 11.06 5.23
N ALA A 581 -33.23 12.13 5.82
CA ALA A 581 -34.65 12.22 6.18
C ALA A 581 -35.62 12.09 4.97
N ASP A 582 -35.16 12.40 3.76
CA ASP A 582 -35.93 12.31 2.51
C ASP A 582 -35.80 10.92 1.82
N GLY A 583 -35.12 9.95 2.45
CA GLY A 583 -34.95 8.59 1.92
C GLY A 583 -33.90 8.46 0.82
N ILE A 584 -32.96 9.41 0.73
CA ILE A 584 -31.88 9.41 -0.25
C ILE A 584 -30.62 8.81 0.36
N HIS A 585 -30.06 7.84 -0.37
CA HIS A 585 -28.84 7.11 -0.03
C HIS A 585 -27.58 7.90 -0.41
N LEU A 586 -26.42 7.43 0.07
CA LEU A 586 -25.11 7.88 -0.42
C LEU A 586 -24.96 7.61 -1.92
N THR A 587 -24.33 8.54 -2.66
CA THR A 587 -24.01 8.34 -4.08
C THR A 587 -23.11 7.12 -4.30
N LYS A 588 -22.20 6.86 -3.35
CA LYS A 588 -21.35 5.67 -3.30
C LYS A 588 -21.20 5.21 -1.84
N PRO A 589 -21.38 3.91 -1.55
CA PRO A 589 -21.12 3.37 -0.23
C PRO A 589 -19.66 3.59 0.18
N TRP A 590 -19.44 3.99 1.42
CA TRP A 590 -18.10 4.29 1.94
C TRP A 590 -17.40 3.02 2.41
N GLN A 591 -16.24 2.68 1.84
CA GLN A 591 -15.57 1.42 2.13
C GLN A 591 -14.73 1.51 3.41
N MET A 592 -14.94 0.57 4.32
CA MET A 592 -14.18 0.43 5.55
C MET A 592 -13.35 -0.86 5.50
N LEU A 593 -12.02 -0.74 5.67
CA LEU A 593 -11.13 -1.90 5.83
C LEU A 593 -10.38 -1.81 7.16
N ILE A 594 -10.60 -2.81 8.01
CA ILE A 594 -9.88 -3.01 9.25
C ILE A 594 -8.87 -4.13 9.02
N GLN A 595 -7.59 -3.77 9.01
CA GLN A 595 -6.49 -4.73 8.94
C GLN A 595 -6.08 -5.16 10.34
N VAL A 596 -5.67 -6.41 10.47
CA VAL A 596 -5.28 -6.98 11.77
C VAL A 596 -3.82 -7.37 11.74
N THR A 597 -3.07 -6.93 12.75
CA THR A 597 -1.69 -7.37 12.97
C THR A 597 -1.69 -8.56 13.92
N GLU A 598 -1.25 -9.70 13.42
CA GLU A 598 -1.03 -10.89 14.25
C GLU A 598 0.34 -10.83 14.94
N ASP A 599 0.33 -11.13 16.22
CA ASP A 599 1.50 -11.28 17.08
C ASP A 599 2.37 -12.45 16.61
N GLN A 600 3.63 -12.21 16.28
CA GLN A 600 4.50 -13.23 15.71
C GLN A 600 5.13 -14.09 16.82
N SER A 601 5.55 -15.31 16.47
CA SER A 601 6.35 -16.10 17.41
C SER A 601 7.75 -15.51 17.54
N PRO A 602 8.39 -15.59 18.72
CA PRO A 602 9.74 -15.09 18.91
C PRO A 602 10.72 -15.69 17.90
N VAL A 603 11.62 -14.86 17.37
CA VAL A 603 12.71 -15.30 16.49
C VAL A 603 13.95 -15.55 17.34
N VAL A 604 14.49 -16.76 17.26
CA VAL A 604 15.63 -17.22 18.07
C VAL A 604 16.76 -17.65 17.15
N GLU A 605 17.78 -16.80 17.01
CA GLU A 605 18.97 -17.09 16.21
C GLU A 605 20.17 -17.26 17.13
N VAL A 606 20.70 -18.47 17.22
CA VAL A 606 21.78 -18.81 18.15
C VAL A 606 22.85 -19.61 17.42
N ILE A 607 24.06 -19.07 17.40
CA ILE A 607 25.21 -19.68 16.73
C ILE A 607 26.34 -19.84 17.75
N PRO A 608 26.83 -21.06 18.01
CA PRO A 608 27.98 -21.25 18.90
C PRO A 608 29.27 -20.74 18.24
N GLU A 609 30.14 -20.12 19.03
CA GLU A 609 31.43 -19.59 18.56
C GLU A 609 32.60 -20.40 19.14
N PHE A 610 33.80 -20.34 18.53
CA PHE A 610 35.05 -20.92 19.04
C PHE A 610 35.03 -22.43 19.39
N LEU A 611 34.07 -23.19 18.88
CA LEU A 611 34.03 -24.65 18.99
C LEU A 611 34.37 -25.33 17.67
N ARG A 612 35.13 -26.42 17.70
CA ARG A 612 35.37 -27.22 16.49
C ARG A 612 34.12 -28.01 16.11
N LYS A 613 33.82 -27.98 14.82
CA LYS A 613 32.78 -28.81 14.20
C LYS A 613 33.44 -30.00 13.50
N VAL A 614 33.08 -31.20 13.91
CA VAL A 614 33.55 -32.47 13.31
C VAL A 614 32.33 -33.14 12.67
N GLY A 615 32.24 -33.08 11.34
CA GLY A 615 31.04 -33.51 10.63
C GLY A 615 29.85 -32.61 10.94
N LYS A 616 28.82 -33.15 11.61
CA LYS A 616 27.61 -32.40 12.02
C LYS A 616 27.61 -31.96 13.48
N GLU A 617 28.59 -32.40 14.28
CA GLU A 617 28.61 -32.24 15.73
C GLU A 617 29.71 -31.28 16.18
N TYR A 618 29.46 -30.49 17.22
CA TYR A 618 30.48 -29.71 17.90
C TYR A 618 31.06 -30.52 19.07
N TRP A 619 32.39 -30.62 19.12
CA TRP A 619 33.04 -31.38 20.20
C TRP A 619 33.24 -30.48 21.41
N VAL A 620 32.81 -30.98 22.57
CA VAL A 620 32.85 -30.24 23.84
C VAL A 620 33.27 -31.16 24.99
N THR A 621 33.88 -30.62 26.04
CA THR A 621 34.19 -31.38 27.27
C THR A 621 33.02 -31.34 28.27
N THR A 622 33.07 -32.16 29.32
CA THR A 622 32.07 -32.17 30.41
C THR A 622 32.07 -30.92 31.30
N LYS A 623 33.04 -30.02 31.11
CA LYS A 623 33.19 -28.76 31.84
C LYS A 623 33.16 -27.55 30.90
N ALA A 624 32.77 -27.75 29.66
CA ALA A 624 32.79 -26.73 28.64
C ALA A 624 31.71 -25.66 28.91
N LYS A 625 32.11 -24.41 28.68
CA LYS A 625 31.28 -23.21 28.66
C LYS A 625 31.15 -22.77 27.21
N ILE A 626 29.99 -23.02 26.61
CA ILE A 626 29.74 -22.76 25.19
C ILE A 626 29.45 -21.27 25.00
N PRO A 627 30.30 -20.53 24.28
CA PRO A 627 30.03 -19.14 23.95
C PRO A 627 29.10 -19.04 22.74
N PHE A 628 28.41 -17.91 22.63
CA PHE A 628 27.57 -17.58 21.48
C PHE A 628 28.19 -16.44 20.68
N ASN A 629 28.03 -16.49 19.36
CA ASN A 629 28.43 -15.42 18.47
C ASN A 629 27.67 -14.13 18.86
N PRO A 630 28.29 -12.94 18.90
CA PRO A 630 27.62 -11.66 19.15
C PRO A 630 26.42 -11.35 18.23
N GLU A 631 26.33 -11.98 17.06
CA GLU A 631 25.17 -11.87 16.16
C GLU A 631 23.96 -12.68 16.65
N SER A 632 24.18 -13.63 17.57
CA SER A 632 23.13 -14.44 18.18
C SER A 632 22.18 -13.55 18.98
N ASN A 633 20.93 -13.53 18.55
CA ASN A 633 19.93 -12.65 19.11
C ASN A 633 18.56 -13.33 19.20
N ILE A 634 17.80 -12.89 20.19
CA ILE A 634 16.43 -13.34 20.45
C ILE A 634 15.55 -12.10 20.33
N ARG A 635 14.54 -12.14 19.46
CA ARG A 635 13.68 -10.99 19.16
C ARG A 635 12.21 -11.36 19.21
N ASP A 636 11.42 -10.41 19.65
CA ASP A 636 9.97 -10.48 19.64
C ASP A 636 9.37 -9.09 19.36
N ASP A 637 8.19 -9.05 18.77
CA ASP A 637 7.46 -7.81 18.43
C ASP A 637 6.71 -7.24 19.65
N SER A 638 6.15 -8.09 20.49
CA SER A 638 5.35 -7.73 21.65
C SER A 638 6.17 -7.73 22.95
N GLY A 639 7.01 -8.73 23.17
CA GLY A 639 7.91 -8.87 24.30
C GLY A 639 8.12 -10.33 24.71
N LEU A 640 9.22 -10.60 25.41
CA LEU A 640 9.59 -11.94 25.86
C LEU A 640 9.12 -12.17 27.31
N SER A 641 8.38 -13.26 27.54
CA SER A 641 7.96 -13.68 28.88
C SER A 641 8.93 -14.67 29.53
N LYS A 642 9.56 -15.54 28.73
CA LYS A 642 10.48 -16.58 29.20
C LYS A 642 11.54 -16.88 28.15
N VAL A 643 12.79 -17.04 28.58
CA VAL A 643 13.88 -17.55 27.74
C VAL A 643 14.66 -18.61 28.50
N ALA A 644 14.83 -19.79 27.89
CA ALA A 644 15.50 -20.91 28.50
C ALA A 644 16.32 -21.73 27.49
N TYR A 645 17.43 -22.29 27.97
CA TYR A 645 18.11 -23.39 27.30
C TYR A 645 17.33 -24.67 27.56
N THR A 646 16.90 -25.37 26.52
CA THR A 646 16.36 -26.73 26.61
C THR A 646 17.33 -27.67 25.92
N MET A 647 17.50 -28.85 26.49
CA MET A 647 18.35 -29.86 25.87
C MET A 647 17.85 -31.26 26.11
N THR A 648 18.22 -32.13 25.19
CA THR A 648 18.06 -33.56 25.35
C THR A 648 19.42 -34.23 25.18
N TYR A 649 19.79 -35.15 26.07
CA TYR A 649 21.08 -35.85 25.99
C TYR A 649 20.92 -37.36 26.12
N GLU A 650 21.74 -38.11 25.38
CA GLU A 650 21.78 -39.57 25.38
C GLU A 650 23.21 -40.12 25.16
N PRO A 651 23.55 -41.32 25.65
CA PRO A 651 24.87 -41.93 25.43
C PRO A 651 25.03 -42.38 23.97
N LYS A 652 26.17 -42.06 23.33
CA LYS A 652 26.43 -42.40 21.91
C LYS A 652 27.22 -43.69 21.70
N ASP A 653 27.94 -44.17 22.73
CA ASP A 653 28.85 -45.31 22.56
C ASP A 653 28.12 -46.67 22.59
N ALA A 654 28.17 -47.42 21.49
CA ALA A 654 27.78 -48.82 21.44
C ALA A 654 28.79 -49.73 22.19
N HIS A 655 28.30 -50.78 22.84
CA HIS A 655 29.04 -51.70 23.73
C HIS A 655 30.39 -52.23 23.19
N VAL A 656 30.58 -52.28 21.87
CA VAL A 656 31.77 -52.86 21.19
C VAL A 656 32.95 -51.88 21.09
N VAL A 657 32.69 -50.57 21.06
CA VAL A 657 33.72 -49.53 20.84
C VAL A 657 34.54 -49.26 22.11
N ARG A 658 33.97 -49.49 23.30
CA ARG A 658 34.64 -49.27 24.60
C ARG A 658 35.85 -50.18 24.83
N GLY A 659 35.84 -51.40 24.29
CA GLY A 659 37.00 -52.31 24.34
C GLY A 659 38.17 -51.88 23.43
N LEU A 660 37.88 -51.18 22.33
CA LEU A 660 38.87 -50.71 21.35
C LEU A 660 39.53 -49.39 21.77
N GLN A 661 38.80 -48.49 22.45
CA GLN A 661 39.36 -47.22 22.95
C GLN A 661 40.42 -47.46 24.05
N PHE A 662 40.24 -48.48 24.90
CA PHE A 662 41.25 -48.89 25.89
C PHE A 662 42.56 -49.33 25.22
N ALA A 663 42.47 -50.06 24.10
CA ALA A 663 43.64 -50.49 23.33
C ALA A 663 44.41 -49.31 22.71
N ASN A 664 43.72 -48.25 22.28
CA ASN A 664 44.38 -47.05 21.74
C ASN A 664 44.99 -46.15 22.83
N TYR A 665 44.39 -46.09 24.02
CA TYR A 665 44.97 -45.39 25.17
C TYR A 665 46.31 -46.01 25.61
N SER A 666 46.45 -47.34 25.50
CA SER A 666 47.73 -48.03 25.75
C SER A 666 48.83 -47.72 24.72
N ARG A 667 48.50 -47.17 23.55
CA ARG A 667 49.47 -46.74 22.51
C ARG A 667 49.89 -45.27 22.64
N GLY A 668 49.22 -44.47 23.49
CA GLY A 668 49.44 -43.03 23.64
C GLY A 668 50.50 -42.61 24.66
N ILE A 669 51.27 -43.54 25.25
CA ILE A 669 52.35 -43.20 26.18
C ILE A 669 53.66 -42.98 25.39
N VAL A 670 53.79 -41.81 24.77
CA VAL A 670 55.10 -41.23 24.41
C VAL A 670 55.08 -39.74 24.72
N VAL A 671 55.01 -39.41 26.01
CA VAL A 671 55.65 -38.23 26.58
C VAL A 671 56.73 -38.79 27.51
N PRO A 672 58.02 -38.43 27.37
CA PRO A 672 59.07 -39.00 28.20
C PRO A 672 58.93 -38.44 29.62
N VAL A 673 58.38 -39.25 30.53
CA VAL A 673 58.42 -39.00 31.97
C VAL A 673 59.76 -39.52 32.48
N LEU A 674 60.68 -38.60 32.77
CA LEU A 674 61.79 -38.84 33.68
C LEU A 674 61.27 -38.71 35.12
N PHE A 675 61.47 -39.79 35.91
CA PHE A 675 61.30 -39.98 37.36
C PHE A 675 59.92 -40.43 37.93
N GLY A 676 59.95 -41.59 38.61
CA GLY A 676 59.20 -41.85 39.86
C GLY A 676 58.10 -42.92 39.84
N GLN A 677 58.36 -44.08 40.47
CA GLN A 677 57.43 -45.21 40.64
C GLN A 677 56.23 -44.90 41.57
N SER A 678 55.03 -45.36 41.19
CA SER A 678 54.09 -46.19 41.99
C SER A 678 52.67 -46.12 41.41
N GLY A 679 52.07 -47.26 41.04
CA GLY A 679 50.68 -47.27 40.54
C GLY A 679 50.15 -48.54 39.88
N LEU A 680 50.88 -49.66 39.88
CA LEU A 680 50.44 -50.89 39.21
C LEU A 680 49.36 -51.69 39.96
N GLY A 681 48.94 -51.27 41.17
CA GLY A 681 48.06 -52.05 42.05
C GLY A 681 46.56 -51.74 42.00
N THR A 682 46.13 -50.61 41.45
CA THR A 682 44.73 -50.12 41.55
C THR A 682 43.86 -50.40 40.32
N LEU A 683 44.43 -50.95 39.25
CA LEU A 683 43.75 -51.14 37.95
C LEU A 683 42.81 -52.37 37.88
N ALA A 684 42.88 -53.30 38.83
CA ALA A 684 42.14 -54.57 38.74
C ALA A 684 40.76 -54.55 39.42
N VAL A 685 40.45 -53.56 40.27
CA VAL A 685 39.22 -53.55 41.08
C VAL A 685 38.12 -52.63 40.50
N ALA A 686 38.48 -51.63 39.69
CA ALA A 686 37.52 -50.73 39.04
C ALA A 686 36.77 -51.38 37.84
N SER A 687 37.31 -52.47 37.28
CA SER A 687 36.78 -53.15 36.09
C SER A 687 35.45 -53.89 36.32
N GLY A 688 35.19 -54.36 37.56
CA GLY A 688 33.98 -55.12 37.90
C GLY A 688 32.71 -54.27 38.03
N ASN A 689 32.83 -53.02 38.51
CA ASN A 689 31.68 -52.14 38.72
C ASN A 689 31.21 -51.44 37.42
N TYR A 690 32.11 -51.22 36.46
CA TYR A 690 31.79 -50.57 35.19
C TYR A 690 30.92 -51.44 34.28
N VAL A 691 31.09 -52.77 34.30
CA VAL A 691 30.29 -53.70 33.49
C VAL A 691 28.85 -53.82 34.03
N TYR A 692 28.64 -53.64 35.34
CA TYR A 692 27.31 -53.74 35.96
C TYR A 692 26.41 -52.51 35.75
N GLN A 693 26.97 -51.30 35.65
CA GLN A 693 26.17 -50.08 35.37
C GLN A 693 25.73 -49.96 33.90
N VAL A 694 26.42 -50.65 32.99
CA VAL A 694 26.21 -50.54 31.53
C VAL A 694 25.05 -51.42 31.01
N LEU A 695 24.49 -52.30 31.84
CA LEU A 695 23.39 -53.20 31.49
C LEU A 695 21.99 -52.72 31.93
N SER A 696 21.87 -51.52 32.52
CA SER A 696 20.56 -50.98 32.95
C SER A 696 19.92 -50.09 31.88
N ASP A 697 18.66 -50.37 31.53
CA ASP A 697 17.88 -49.60 30.54
C ASP A 697 17.72 -48.10 30.95
N ASP A 698 17.72 -47.80 32.25
CA ASP A 698 17.68 -46.43 32.80
C ASP A 698 18.94 -45.59 32.52
N ALA A 699 20.10 -46.24 32.27
CA ALA A 699 21.34 -45.55 31.93
C ALA A 699 21.34 -45.05 30.47
N ASN A 700 20.53 -45.67 29.59
CA ASN A 700 20.48 -45.40 28.16
C ASN A 700 19.26 -44.55 27.73
N ALA A 701 18.37 -44.18 28.66
CA ALA A 701 17.20 -43.37 28.35
C ALA A 701 17.57 -41.91 28.02
N ARG A 702 16.90 -41.34 27.00
CA ARG A 702 16.98 -39.92 26.65
C ARG A 702 16.50 -39.07 27.82
N LYS A 703 17.35 -38.14 28.28
CA LYS A 703 17.04 -37.25 29.41
C LYS A 703 16.89 -35.82 28.92
N GLU A 704 15.93 -35.11 29.50
CA GLU A 704 15.67 -33.71 29.18
C GLU A 704 16.05 -32.82 30.36
N ALA A 705 16.64 -31.66 30.07
CA ALA A 705 16.93 -30.64 31.06
C ALA A 705 16.61 -29.25 30.49
N SER A 706 16.17 -28.34 31.35
CA SER A 706 15.92 -26.95 30.98
C SER A 706 16.52 -26.02 32.04
N PHE A 707 17.23 -24.99 31.59
CA PHE A 707 17.83 -23.97 32.45
C PHE A 707 17.44 -22.58 31.96
N PRO A 708 17.07 -21.65 32.86
CA PRO A 708 16.75 -20.29 32.45
C PRO A 708 18.00 -19.57 31.94
N LEU A 709 17.82 -18.67 30.96
CA LEU A 709 18.90 -17.82 30.46
C LEU A 709 19.31 -16.80 31.53
N GLY A 710 20.60 -16.73 31.86
CA GLY A 710 21.14 -15.88 32.94
C GLY A 710 20.80 -14.40 32.76
N GLN A 711 21.08 -13.81 31.60
CA GLN A 711 20.78 -12.40 31.30
C GLN A 711 19.27 -12.07 31.26
N PHE A 712 18.40 -13.08 31.14
CA PHE A 712 16.96 -12.86 31.22
C PHE A 712 16.43 -12.99 32.67
N ALA A 713 16.77 -14.07 33.37
CA ALA A 713 16.10 -14.49 34.61
C ALA A 713 16.93 -14.40 35.90
N ALA A 714 18.24 -14.10 35.84
CA ALA A 714 19.05 -13.97 37.05
C ALA A 714 18.65 -12.72 37.87
N LYS A 715 19.02 -12.70 39.15
CA LYS A 715 18.78 -11.54 40.04
C LYS A 715 19.55 -10.32 39.53
N GLY A 716 18.85 -9.20 39.32
CA GLY A 716 19.41 -8.00 38.67
C GLY A 716 19.57 -8.07 37.14
N ALA A 717 19.00 -9.10 36.50
CA ALA A 717 18.99 -9.26 35.04
C ALA A 717 17.83 -8.49 34.39
N LEU A 718 17.67 -8.60 33.06
CA LEU A 718 16.73 -7.77 32.28
C LEU A 718 15.30 -7.85 32.83
N ASN A 719 14.77 -9.05 33.12
CA ASN A 719 13.40 -9.22 33.61
C ASN A 719 13.22 -8.69 35.04
N ASP A 720 14.26 -8.71 35.88
CA ASP A 720 14.20 -8.18 37.24
C ASP A 720 14.27 -6.63 37.24
N SER A 721 14.89 -6.05 36.21
CA SER A 721 15.02 -4.58 36.04
C SER A 721 13.77 -3.87 35.52
N LEU A 722 12.76 -4.62 35.08
CA LEU A 722 11.49 -4.06 34.58
C LEU A 722 10.73 -3.36 35.71
N LYS A 723 10.24 -2.14 35.46
CA LYS A 723 9.30 -1.51 36.40
C LYS A 723 7.96 -2.22 36.30
N ARG A 724 7.53 -2.78 37.43
CA ARG A 724 6.26 -3.48 37.53
C ARG A 724 5.27 -2.66 38.35
N GLU A 725 4.08 -2.47 37.80
CA GLU A 725 2.96 -1.88 38.53
C GLU A 725 2.13 -2.95 39.24
N THR A 726 1.34 -2.55 40.24
CA THR A 726 0.41 -3.48 40.87
C THR A 726 -0.78 -3.74 39.95
N LEU A 727 -1.37 -4.95 40.02
CA LEU A 727 -2.54 -5.29 39.21
C LEU A 727 -3.72 -4.31 39.42
N GLN A 728 -3.86 -3.75 40.61
CA GLN A 728 -4.90 -2.74 40.90
C GLN A 728 -4.61 -1.40 40.20
N THR A 729 -3.36 -0.96 40.18
CA THR A 729 -2.94 0.24 39.44
C THR A 729 -3.20 0.08 37.96
N ILE A 730 -2.79 -1.06 37.37
CA ILE A 730 -3.03 -1.36 35.95
C ILE A 730 -4.52 -1.29 35.64
N LYS A 731 -5.38 -1.97 36.43
CA LYS A 731 -6.84 -1.93 36.27
C LYS A 731 -7.43 -0.51 36.33
N SER A 732 -6.85 0.38 37.14
CA SER A 732 -7.29 1.78 37.21
C SER A 732 -6.87 2.61 35.98
N LEU A 733 -5.80 2.20 35.29
CA LEU A 733 -5.25 2.89 34.12
C LEU A 733 -5.83 2.40 32.78
N LEU A 734 -6.45 1.20 32.75
CA LEU A 734 -6.99 0.59 31.53
C LEU A 734 -7.90 1.52 30.72
N ASN A 735 -8.70 2.36 31.39
CA ASN A 735 -9.63 3.28 30.73
C ASN A 735 -9.05 4.67 30.46
N ASN A 736 -7.83 4.96 30.90
CA ASN A 736 -7.19 6.27 30.72
C ASN A 736 -6.36 6.30 29.42
N PRO A 737 -6.79 7.02 28.37
CA PRO A 737 -6.06 7.08 27.10
C PRO A 737 -4.72 7.84 27.22
N ASN A 738 -4.58 8.76 28.18
CA ASN A 738 -3.42 9.65 28.30
C ASN A 738 -2.40 9.16 29.33
N ALA A 739 -2.40 7.88 29.68
CA ALA A 739 -1.53 7.33 30.73
C ALA A 739 -0.01 7.42 30.42
N GLY A 740 0.41 7.94 29.26
CA GLY A 740 1.83 8.13 28.94
C GLY A 740 2.59 6.80 28.85
N LEU A 741 1.90 5.74 28.44
CA LEU A 741 2.38 4.37 28.45
C LEU A 741 3.52 4.21 27.44
N LYS A 742 4.72 3.97 27.94
CA LYS A 742 5.83 3.45 27.15
C LYS A 742 5.98 1.98 27.51
N PRO A 743 5.90 1.05 26.54
CA PRO A 743 6.05 -0.36 26.82
C PRO A 743 7.48 -0.64 27.30
N GLU A 744 7.68 -0.77 28.61
CA GLU A 744 8.92 -1.26 29.21
C GLU A 744 8.93 -2.80 29.11
N LEU A 745 9.07 -3.31 27.88
CA LEU A 745 9.03 -4.73 27.53
C LEU A 745 10.38 -5.16 26.94
N ILE A 746 10.80 -6.40 27.24
CA ILE A 746 12.03 -6.96 26.69
C ILE A 746 11.74 -7.52 25.30
N LYS A 747 12.06 -6.75 24.26
CA LYS A 747 11.82 -7.15 22.86
C LYS A 747 13.02 -7.77 22.18
N ARG A 748 14.23 -7.56 22.71
CA ARG A 748 15.47 -8.03 22.13
C ARG A 748 16.50 -8.40 23.20
N ILE A 749 17.16 -9.54 23.00
CA ILE A 749 18.28 -10.01 23.81
C ILE A 749 19.43 -10.33 22.86
N GLU A 750 20.62 -9.81 23.15
CA GLU A 750 21.85 -10.12 22.42
C GLU A 750 22.73 -10.97 23.33
N LEU A 751 23.01 -12.21 22.89
CA LEU A 751 23.86 -13.11 23.66
C LEU A 751 25.30 -12.67 23.47
N ARG A 752 25.96 -12.26 24.56
CA ARG A 752 27.37 -11.85 24.53
C ARG A 752 28.16 -12.59 25.59
N THR A 753 29.15 -13.34 25.14
CA THR A 753 30.14 -13.97 26.02
C THR A 753 31.39 -13.09 26.10
N ASP A 754 31.74 -12.67 27.31
CA ASP A 754 32.95 -11.91 27.57
C ASP A 754 34.04 -12.83 28.11
N LEU A 755 35.21 -12.80 27.48
CA LEU A 755 36.39 -13.49 27.98
C LEU A 755 37.34 -12.48 28.65
N ARG A 756 37.59 -12.65 29.94
CA ARG A 756 38.50 -11.78 30.70
C ARG A 756 39.61 -12.61 31.34
N MET A 757 40.84 -12.12 31.22
CA MET A 757 41.94 -12.67 31.99
C MET A 757 41.85 -12.10 33.40
N GLY A 758 41.54 -12.95 34.37
CA GLY A 758 41.50 -12.59 35.78
C GLY A 758 42.90 -12.71 36.38
N VAL A 759 43.35 -11.65 37.05
CA VAL A 759 44.51 -11.66 37.95
C VAL A 759 43.96 -11.56 39.37
N ASN A 760 43.72 -12.70 40.02
CA ASN A 760 43.21 -12.72 41.40
C ASN A 760 44.30 -13.06 42.41
N ARG A 761 44.28 -12.37 43.56
CA ARG A 761 44.95 -12.75 44.82
C ARG A 761 43.87 -12.98 45.90
N PRO A 762 43.87 -14.12 46.61
CA PRO A 762 43.02 -14.30 47.77
C PRO A 762 43.51 -13.53 49.02
N ASP A 763 44.83 -13.31 49.18
CA ASP A 763 45.40 -12.84 50.46
C ASP A 763 46.48 -11.74 50.32
N GLY A 764 46.67 -11.13 49.15
CA GLY A 764 47.75 -10.16 48.95
C GLY A 764 49.14 -10.74 48.60
N GLY A 765 49.26 -12.04 48.26
CA GLY A 765 50.49 -12.68 47.76
C GLY A 765 50.29 -13.60 46.53
N PHE A 766 51.13 -13.41 45.49
CA PHE A 766 51.26 -13.99 44.11
C PHE A 766 50.03 -14.25 43.19
N GLU A 767 50.29 -14.07 41.88
CA GLU A 767 49.38 -13.97 40.72
C GLU A 767 49.07 -15.34 40.12
N LYS A 768 47.81 -15.80 40.14
CA LYS A 768 47.40 -16.95 39.32
C LYS A 768 46.71 -16.46 38.05
N TYR A 769 47.36 -16.69 36.91
CA TYR A 769 46.77 -16.49 35.58
C TYR A 769 45.56 -17.42 35.42
N GLY A 770 44.36 -16.86 35.27
CA GLY A 770 43.15 -17.64 35.09
C GLY A 770 42.16 -16.95 34.18
N TRP A 771 41.73 -17.64 33.12
CA TRP A 771 40.69 -17.15 32.23
C TRP A 771 39.32 -17.28 32.90
N LYS A 772 38.58 -16.16 32.93
CA LYS A 772 37.19 -16.12 33.40
C LYS A 772 36.27 -15.85 32.22
N VAL A 773 35.34 -16.78 32.00
CA VAL A 773 34.24 -16.63 31.05
C VAL A 773 33.07 -16.01 31.81
N ASP A 774 32.72 -14.78 31.43
CA ASP A 774 31.61 -13.98 31.95
C ASP A 774 30.57 -13.74 30.83
N GLY A 775 29.39 -13.21 31.17
CA GLY A 775 28.32 -12.98 30.21
C GLY A 775 27.46 -14.22 29.93
N ASP A 776 26.91 -14.31 28.72
CA ASP A 776 25.98 -15.35 28.29
C ASP A 776 26.72 -16.53 27.68
N TYR A 777 26.71 -17.67 28.37
CA TYR A 777 27.25 -18.94 27.89
C TYR A 777 26.41 -20.08 28.42
N PHE A 778 26.41 -21.20 27.70
CA PHE A 778 25.80 -22.42 28.17
C PHE A 778 26.84 -23.28 28.93
N ASP A 779 26.60 -23.54 30.21
CA ASP A 779 27.50 -24.29 31.08
C ASP A 779 27.12 -25.78 31.11
N ILE A 780 27.89 -26.63 30.41
CA ILE A 780 27.70 -28.08 30.44
C ILE A 780 28.01 -28.65 31.83
N GLY A 781 28.89 -27.99 32.59
CA GLY A 781 29.26 -28.40 33.95
C GLY A 781 28.09 -28.39 34.94
N ALA A 782 27.00 -27.66 34.63
CA ALA A 782 25.77 -27.71 35.41
C ALA A 782 25.11 -29.10 35.37
N LEU A 783 25.34 -29.87 34.30
CA LEU A 783 24.88 -31.24 34.14
C LEU A 783 25.84 -32.21 34.84
N LYS A 784 25.77 -32.28 36.17
CA LYS A 784 26.58 -33.20 36.99
C LYS A 784 26.46 -34.68 36.55
N ALA A 785 25.35 -35.05 35.90
CA ALA A 785 25.11 -36.39 35.36
C ALA A 785 26.06 -36.79 34.21
N LEU A 786 26.70 -35.82 33.53
CA LEU A 786 27.64 -36.09 32.45
C LEU A 786 29.08 -36.32 32.95
N GLN A 787 29.39 -35.98 34.21
CA GLN A 787 30.72 -36.11 34.78
C GLN A 787 30.93 -37.49 35.41
N VAL A 788 32.10 -38.09 35.16
CA VAL A 788 32.50 -39.38 35.76
C VAL A 788 33.54 -39.15 36.86
N ALA A 789 33.65 -40.08 37.80
CA ALA A 789 34.61 -40.04 38.90
C ALA A 789 36.07 -39.98 38.38
N PRO A 790 37.00 -39.34 39.13
CA PRO A 790 38.41 -39.28 38.74
C PRO A 790 39.02 -40.68 38.58
N GLY A 791 39.53 -40.99 37.38
CA GLY A 791 40.16 -42.28 37.07
C GLY A 791 39.34 -43.19 36.15
N ASP A 792 38.03 -42.90 35.99
CA ASP A 792 37.16 -43.62 35.06
C ASP A 792 37.16 -42.99 33.66
N VAL A 793 36.88 -43.81 32.64
CA VAL A 793 36.83 -43.36 31.24
C VAL A 793 35.53 -42.60 30.98
N GLN A 794 35.63 -41.36 30.52
CA GLN A 794 34.50 -40.52 30.13
C GLN A 794 33.80 -41.08 28.88
N PRO A 795 32.53 -41.53 28.96
CA PRO A 795 31.78 -41.96 27.78
C PRO A 795 31.31 -40.76 26.97
N ARG A 796 31.04 -40.99 25.68
CA ARG A 796 30.54 -39.96 24.76
C ARG A 796 29.04 -39.78 24.89
N TYR A 797 28.60 -38.53 25.00
CA TYR A 797 27.18 -38.18 24.99
C TYR A 797 26.85 -37.29 23.80
N GLU A 798 25.75 -37.58 23.14
CA GLU A 798 25.14 -36.66 22.18
C GLU A 798 24.15 -35.78 22.93
N LEU A 799 24.33 -34.46 22.82
CA LEU A 799 23.50 -33.46 23.46
C LEU A 799 22.93 -32.54 22.38
N LEU A 800 21.61 -32.50 22.29
CA LEU A 800 20.88 -31.60 21.41
C LEU A 800 20.47 -30.37 22.23
N LEU A 801 21.11 -29.24 21.99
CA LEU A 801 20.82 -27.96 22.66
C LEU A 801 19.91 -27.10 21.78
N THR A 802 18.82 -26.62 22.34
CA THR A 802 17.89 -25.67 21.73
C THR A 802 17.66 -24.49 22.68
N VAL A 803 17.57 -23.29 22.13
CA VAL A 803 17.13 -22.11 22.90
C VAL A 803 15.66 -21.89 22.62
N GLU A 804 14.85 -21.83 23.68
CA GLU A 804 13.43 -21.53 23.60
C GLU A 804 13.15 -20.14 24.15
N ALA A 805 12.35 -19.39 23.41
CA ALA A 805 11.82 -18.10 23.82
C ALA A 805 10.29 -18.13 23.74
N THR A 806 9.61 -17.60 24.76
CA THR A 806 8.16 -17.53 24.84
C THR A 806 7.73 -16.07 24.84
N ASP A 807 6.74 -15.73 24.02
CA ASP A 807 6.16 -14.38 23.92
C ASP A 807 5.32 -14.01 25.16
N THR A 808 4.78 -12.80 25.19
CA THR A 808 3.90 -12.30 26.27
C THR A 808 2.40 -12.47 25.99
N ASN A 809 2.01 -13.11 24.89
CA ASN A 809 0.60 -13.21 24.48
C ASN A 809 -0.12 -14.36 25.17
N PHE A 810 -0.66 -14.06 26.35
CA PHE A 810 -1.49 -14.99 27.11
C PHE A 810 -2.99 -14.88 26.78
N ASP A 811 -3.38 -14.02 25.84
CA ASP A 811 -4.78 -13.84 25.40
C ASP A 811 -5.23 -14.97 24.46
N THR A 812 -4.37 -15.36 23.52
CA THR A 812 -4.63 -16.46 22.57
C THR A 812 -3.83 -17.73 22.88
N GLY A 813 -2.91 -17.63 23.83
CA GLY A 813 -1.98 -18.69 24.23
C GLY A 813 -0.56 -18.33 23.77
N PRO A 814 0.45 -18.46 24.64
CA PRO A 814 1.79 -17.96 24.35
C PRO A 814 2.47 -18.79 23.27
N ARG A 815 3.04 -18.13 22.27
CA ARG A 815 3.79 -18.77 21.19
C ARG A 815 5.25 -18.95 21.61
N ILE A 816 5.86 -20.01 21.09
CA ILE A 816 7.22 -20.41 21.45
C ILE A 816 8.09 -20.40 20.19
N GLY A 817 9.11 -19.55 20.21
CA GLY A 817 10.22 -19.56 19.27
C GLY A 817 11.30 -20.54 19.70
N ARG A 818 11.86 -21.30 18.76
CA ARG A 818 12.96 -22.25 19.02
C ARG A 818 14.12 -22.00 18.06
N SER A 819 15.34 -22.08 18.57
CA SER A 819 16.54 -22.06 17.72
C SER A 819 16.66 -23.35 16.92
N GLU A 820 17.49 -23.32 15.87
CA GLU A 820 17.97 -24.57 15.27
C GLU A 820 18.67 -25.43 16.34
N PRO A 821 18.44 -26.77 16.35
CA PRO A 821 19.09 -27.65 17.29
C PRO A 821 20.61 -27.70 17.10
N ILE A 822 21.36 -27.31 18.12
CA ILE A 822 22.82 -27.39 18.15
C ILE A 822 23.21 -28.77 18.67
N THR A 823 23.78 -29.59 17.79
CA THR A 823 24.24 -30.95 18.14
C THR A 823 25.65 -30.90 18.71
N LEU A 824 25.78 -31.25 19.98
CA LEU A 824 27.02 -31.25 20.75
C LEU A 824 27.42 -32.68 21.08
N LEU A 825 28.68 -33.04 20.86
CA LEU A 825 29.25 -34.30 21.28
C LEU A 825 30.18 -34.06 22.48
N VAL A 826 29.76 -34.55 23.64
CA VAL A 826 30.55 -34.48 24.86
C VAL A 826 31.63 -35.56 24.80
N VAL A 827 32.90 -35.16 24.83
CA VAL A 827 34.08 -36.04 24.70
C VAL A 827 35.04 -35.85 25.88
N SER A 828 36.02 -36.76 25.99
CA SER A 828 37.12 -36.60 26.94
C SER A 828 38.09 -35.49 26.49
N GLU A 829 38.81 -34.88 27.44
CA GLU A 829 39.83 -33.87 27.12
C GLU A 829 40.92 -34.44 26.19
N GLY A 830 41.30 -35.70 26.38
CA GLY A 830 42.27 -36.39 25.53
C GLY A 830 41.80 -36.52 24.08
N ASP A 831 40.55 -36.92 23.86
CA ASP A 831 39.98 -37.02 22.50
C ASP A 831 39.96 -35.67 21.79
N LEU A 832 39.63 -34.58 22.52
CA LEU A 832 39.66 -33.22 21.98
C LEU A 832 41.08 -32.79 21.61
N LEU A 833 42.08 -33.07 22.46
CA LEU A 833 43.49 -32.79 22.19
C LEU A 833 44.01 -33.52 20.95
N VAL A 834 43.60 -34.77 20.71
CA VAL A 834 43.99 -35.49 19.49
C VAL A 834 43.50 -34.75 18.24
N LYS A 835 42.26 -34.26 18.26
CA LYS A 835 41.72 -33.47 17.14
C LYS A 835 42.38 -32.10 17.01
N ILE A 836 42.73 -31.45 18.12
CA ILE A 836 43.54 -30.22 18.08
C ILE A 836 44.92 -30.50 17.47
N GLY A 837 45.53 -31.65 17.78
CA GLY A 837 46.81 -32.07 17.23
C GLY A 837 46.82 -32.22 15.70
N GLU A 838 45.71 -32.70 15.11
CA GLU A 838 45.55 -32.75 13.64
C GLU A 838 45.55 -31.34 13.01
N ASP A 839 44.93 -30.35 13.68
CA ASP A 839 44.98 -28.95 13.26
C ASP A 839 46.38 -28.35 13.43
N GLU A 840 47.06 -28.67 14.53
CA GLU A 840 48.44 -28.25 14.80
C GLU A 840 49.39 -28.74 13.71
N GLU A 841 49.28 -30.00 13.28
CA GLU A 841 50.09 -30.56 12.18
C GLU A 841 49.88 -29.78 10.88
N ARG A 842 48.62 -29.50 10.54
CA ARG A 842 48.26 -28.73 9.34
C ARG A 842 48.80 -27.29 9.39
N LEU A 843 48.75 -26.64 10.56
CA LEU A 843 49.30 -25.30 10.75
C LEU A 843 50.84 -25.29 10.72
N GLY A 844 51.47 -26.34 11.28
CA GLY A 844 52.90 -26.56 11.19
C GLY A 844 53.38 -26.67 9.74
N ALA A 845 52.66 -27.40 8.90
CA ALA A 845 52.97 -27.50 7.47
C ALA A 845 52.88 -26.15 6.73
N LYS A 846 51.94 -25.27 7.11
CA LYS A 846 51.88 -23.90 6.57
C LYS A 846 53.07 -23.05 6.99
N LEU A 847 53.55 -23.19 8.22
CA LEU A 847 54.78 -22.53 8.68
C LEU A 847 56.02 -23.06 7.96
N ASP A 848 56.07 -24.37 7.65
CA ASP A 848 57.15 -24.94 6.85
C ASP A 848 57.19 -24.34 5.42
N GLU A 849 56.03 -24.06 4.82
CA GLU A 849 55.93 -23.35 3.54
C GLU A 849 56.41 -21.89 3.65
N VAL A 850 56.06 -21.19 4.74
CA VAL A 850 56.54 -19.83 5.03
C VAL A 850 58.07 -19.80 5.14
N ILE A 851 58.66 -20.72 5.90
CA ILE A 851 60.12 -20.81 6.06
C ILE A 851 60.79 -21.03 4.70
N LYS A 852 60.25 -21.94 3.87
CA LYS A 852 60.77 -22.19 2.52
C LYS A 852 60.69 -20.95 1.63
N LYS A 853 59.61 -20.17 1.71
CA LYS A 853 59.47 -18.90 0.95
C LYS A 853 60.45 -17.83 1.44
N LEU A 854 60.62 -17.68 2.75
CA LEU A 854 61.60 -16.74 3.32
C LEU A 854 63.03 -17.13 2.97
N ASP A 855 63.35 -18.43 2.92
CA ASP A 855 64.66 -18.89 2.47
C ASP A 855 64.90 -18.61 0.98
N GLY A 856 63.87 -18.82 0.14
CA GLY A 856 63.90 -18.39 -1.26
C GLY A 856 64.06 -16.87 -1.42
N ALA A 857 63.38 -16.08 -0.59
CA ALA A 857 63.50 -14.62 -0.56
C ALA A 857 64.92 -14.17 -0.19
N LYS A 858 65.56 -14.83 0.79
CA LYS A 858 66.96 -14.58 1.17
C LYS A 858 67.90 -14.79 -0.02
N VAL A 859 67.82 -15.95 -0.68
CA VAL A 859 68.68 -16.26 -1.83
C VAL A 859 68.49 -15.23 -2.96
N LYS A 860 67.25 -14.82 -3.25
CA LYS A 860 66.95 -13.78 -4.23
C LYS A 860 67.50 -12.41 -3.82
N TYR A 861 67.45 -12.08 -2.53
CA TYR A 861 67.89 -10.78 -2.03
C TYR A 861 69.41 -10.69 -1.84
N ASP A 862 70.09 -11.83 -1.63
CA ASP A 862 71.56 -11.90 -1.66
C ASP A 862 72.10 -11.57 -3.06
N PHE A 863 71.37 -11.95 -4.12
CA PHE A 863 71.67 -11.49 -5.48
C PHE A 863 71.57 -9.96 -5.57
N VAL A 864 70.48 -9.36 -5.08
CA VAL A 864 70.28 -7.89 -5.04
C VAL A 864 71.44 -7.23 -4.31
N LYS A 865 71.81 -7.72 -3.12
CA LYS A 865 72.95 -7.22 -2.33
C LYS A 865 74.27 -7.25 -3.12
N SER A 866 74.62 -8.41 -3.69
CA SER A 866 75.89 -8.58 -4.42
C SER A 866 76.02 -7.67 -5.66
N LYS A 867 74.89 -7.32 -6.28
CA LYS A 867 74.84 -6.45 -7.47
C LYS A 867 74.76 -4.98 -7.10
N SER A 868 74.04 -4.63 -6.04
CA SER A 868 73.99 -3.26 -5.48
C SER A 868 75.34 -2.78 -4.94
N GLU A 869 76.26 -3.69 -4.56
CA GLU A 869 77.64 -3.34 -4.22
C GLU A 869 78.48 -2.92 -5.45
N ARG A 870 78.13 -3.38 -6.65
CA ARG A 870 78.90 -3.14 -7.90
C ARG A 870 78.31 -2.05 -8.80
N GLN A 871 77.00 -1.81 -8.73
CA GLN A 871 76.26 -0.72 -9.40
C GLN A 871 76.50 -0.59 -10.92
N LEU A 872 76.46 -1.71 -11.66
CA LEU A 872 76.63 -1.70 -13.12
C LEU A 872 75.32 -1.30 -13.84
N PRO A 873 75.30 -0.28 -14.72
CA PRO A 873 74.08 0.23 -15.35
C PRO A 873 73.19 -0.81 -16.05
N ASP A 874 73.79 -1.79 -16.73
CA ASP A 874 73.07 -2.82 -17.50
C ASP A 874 72.35 -3.86 -16.63
N GLU A 875 72.61 -3.90 -15.32
CA GLU A 875 72.10 -4.92 -14.41
C GLU A 875 70.93 -4.43 -13.53
N LEU A 876 70.58 -3.13 -13.59
CA LEU A 876 69.59 -2.52 -12.69
C LEU A 876 68.19 -3.12 -12.84
N GLU A 877 67.73 -3.40 -14.06
CA GLU A 877 66.42 -4.01 -14.31
C GLU A 877 66.34 -5.43 -13.74
N ALA A 878 67.42 -6.22 -13.81
CA ALA A 878 67.48 -7.55 -13.21
C ALA A 878 67.42 -7.49 -11.68
N VAL A 879 68.11 -6.50 -11.07
CA VAL A 879 68.09 -6.26 -9.62
C VAL A 879 66.70 -5.81 -9.16
N LYS A 880 66.05 -4.91 -9.90
CA LYS A 880 64.68 -4.44 -9.63
C LYS A 880 63.67 -5.58 -9.62
N VAL A 881 63.70 -6.47 -10.62
CA VAL A 881 62.80 -7.63 -10.68
C VAL A 881 63.05 -8.59 -9.52
N ARG A 882 64.32 -8.89 -9.21
CA ARG A 882 64.67 -9.81 -8.11
C ARG A 882 64.37 -9.25 -6.72
N SER A 883 64.57 -7.95 -6.51
CA SER A 883 64.17 -7.23 -5.30
C SER A 883 62.66 -7.29 -5.10
N LYS A 884 61.89 -7.00 -6.17
CA LYS A 884 60.43 -7.07 -6.15
C LYS A 884 59.92 -8.47 -5.85
N ASP A 885 60.47 -9.50 -6.49
CA ASP A 885 60.09 -10.90 -6.25
C ASP A 885 60.38 -11.34 -4.81
N SER A 886 61.54 -10.98 -4.27
CA SER A 886 61.90 -11.28 -2.88
C SER A 886 60.97 -10.57 -1.90
N TRP A 887 60.68 -9.29 -2.14
CA TRP A 887 59.77 -8.50 -1.30
C TRP A 887 58.35 -9.09 -1.32
N GLN A 888 57.84 -9.50 -2.48
CA GLN A 888 56.55 -10.18 -2.58
C GLN A 888 56.49 -11.50 -1.81
N ASP A 889 57.58 -12.28 -1.79
CA ASP A 889 57.65 -13.52 -1.01
C ASP A 889 57.59 -13.25 0.50
N VAL A 890 58.21 -12.16 0.97
CA VAL A 890 58.12 -11.71 2.37
C VAL A 890 56.70 -11.27 2.73
N VAL A 891 56.04 -10.49 1.87
CA VAL A 891 54.65 -10.05 2.10
C VAL A 891 53.70 -11.25 2.16
N LYS A 892 53.79 -12.18 1.21
CA LYS A 892 52.99 -13.42 1.23
C LYS A 892 53.27 -14.28 2.47
N SER A 893 54.53 -14.30 2.91
CA SER A 893 54.94 -15.01 4.13
C SER A 893 54.31 -14.38 5.37
N ARG A 894 54.25 -13.05 5.45
CA ARG A 894 53.55 -12.32 6.52
C ARG A 894 52.08 -12.69 6.60
N ASP A 895 51.38 -12.67 5.46
CA ASP A 895 49.94 -12.95 5.41
C ASP A 895 49.63 -14.39 5.83
N ASN A 896 50.49 -15.34 5.43
CA ASN A 896 50.40 -16.74 5.86
C ASN A 896 50.65 -16.90 7.38
N VAL A 897 51.66 -16.20 7.94
CA VAL A 897 51.92 -16.19 9.38
C VAL A 897 50.75 -15.59 10.15
N GLN A 898 50.14 -14.51 9.65
CA GLN A 898 48.95 -13.91 10.23
C GLN A 898 47.74 -14.84 10.19
N ALA A 899 47.57 -15.63 9.13
CA ALA A 899 46.54 -16.66 9.08
C ALA A 899 46.79 -17.76 10.13
N VAL A 900 48.05 -18.20 10.29
CA VAL A 900 48.41 -19.22 11.29
C VAL A 900 48.23 -18.69 12.72
N ALA A 901 48.66 -17.46 13.01
CA ALA A 901 48.48 -16.83 14.32
C ALA A 901 47.00 -16.75 14.72
N ARG A 902 46.13 -16.34 13.79
CA ARG A 902 44.67 -16.30 14.01
C ARG A 902 44.07 -17.67 14.34
N GLU A 903 44.49 -18.73 13.65
CA GLU A 903 44.02 -20.09 13.95
C GLU A 903 44.53 -20.59 15.31
N PHE A 904 45.79 -20.32 15.68
CA PHE A 904 46.27 -20.65 17.03
C PHE A 904 45.54 -19.88 18.12
N ARG A 905 45.18 -18.62 17.88
CA ARG A 905 44.32 -17.84 18.79
C ARG A 905 42.93 -18.41 18.94
N ARG A 906 42.36 -18.92 17.84
CA ARG A 906 41.10 -19.65 17.86
C ARG A 906 41.20 -20.93 18.68
N ILE A 907 42.27 -21.71 18.51
CA ILE A 907 42.53 -22.94 19.29
C ILE A 907 42.71 -22.60 20.78
N GLU A 908 43.45 -21.54 21.12
CA GLU A 908 43.57 -21.05 22.50
C GLU A 908 42.18 -20.78 23.11
N ARG A 909 41.33 -20.02 22.41
CA ARG A 909 39.96 -19.75 22.86
C ARG A 909 39.13 -21.01 23.00
N GLU A 910 39.23 -21.94 22.05
CA GLU A 910 38.56 -23.25 22.14
C GLU A 910 38.97 -24.03 23.40
N CYS A 911 40.27 -24.03 23.73
CA CYS A 911 40.78 -24.67 24.95
C CYS A 911 40.24 -23.99 26.22
N ILE A 912 40.11 -22.67 26.21
CA ILE A 912 39.56 -21.88 27.33
C ILE A 912 38.08 -22.20 27.52
N TYR A 913 37.28 -22.16 26.45
CA TYR A 913 35.85 -22.47 26.52
C TYR A 913 35.58 -23.93 26.87
N ASN A 914 36.41 -24.86 26.43
CA ASN A 914 36.37 -26.25 26.86
C ASN A 914 36.95 -26.49 28.26
N ASN A 915 37.41 -25.44 28.94
CA ASN A 915 37.99 -25.50 30.29
C ASN A 915 39.04 -26.63 30.41
N MET A 916 39.96 -26.67 29.45
CA MET A 916 41.04 -27.65 29.37
C MET A 916 42.14 -27.35 30.40
N ASN A 917 43.11 -28.25 30.54
CA ASN A 917 44.24 -28.07 31.44
C ASN A 917 44.98 -26.73 31.17
N GLU A 918 45.31 -26.01 32.24
CA GLU A 918 45.99 -24.70 32.21
C GLU A 918 47.27 -24.72 31.36
N LYS A 919 48.00 -25.84 31.36
CA LYS A 919 49.21 -26.03 30.53
C LYS A 919 48.93 -25.99 29.03
N SER A 920 47.83 -26.59 28.59
CA SER A 920 47.45 -26.62 27.16
C SER A 920 46.99 -25.25 26.69
N ILE A 921 46.20 -24.56 27.52
CA ILE A 921 45.77 -23.17 27.24
C ILE A 921 46.99 -22.25 27.11
N ALA A 922 47.91 -22.31 28.08
CA ALA A 922 49.14 -21.51 28.07
C ALA A 922 50.01 -21.82 26.85
N PHE A 923 50.17 -23.10 26.47
CA PHE A 923 50.97 -23.49 25.31
C PHE A 923 50.49 -22.82 24.01
N TYR A 924 49.20 -22.95 23.68
CA TYR A 924 48.66 -22.39 22.44
C TYR A 924 48.61 -20.85 22.45
N GLY A 925 48.32 -20.24 23.61
CA GLY A 925 48.34 -18.78 23.75
C GLY A 925 49.74 -18.18 23.65
N GLU A 926 50.74 -18.78 24.32
CA GLU A 926 52.15 -18.37 24.21
C GLU A 926 52.67 -18.51 22.78
N PHE A 927 52.24 -19.55 22.07
CA PHE A 927 52.62 -19.77 20.67
C PHE A 927 52.04 -18.70 19.75
N ALA A 928 50.74 -18.40 19.88
CA ALA A 928 50.09 -17.32 19.14
C ALA A 928 50.75 -15.96 19.41
N ASN A 929 51.03 -15.65 20.68
CA ASN A 929 51.73 -14.43 21.08
C ASN A 929 53.10 -14.29 20.41
N ARG A 930 53.88 -15.36 20.26
CA ARG A 930 55.19 -15.32 19.56
C ARG A 930 55.05 -15.01 18.07
N LEU A 931 54.06 -15.59 17.40
CA LEU A 931 53.78 -15.29 15.99
C LEU A 931 53.33 -13.84 15.79
N GLU A 932 52.41 -13.36 16.63
CA GLU A 932 51.92 -11.97 16.62
C GLU A 932 53.06 -10.97 16.88
N ARG A 933 53.95 -11.26 17.83
CA ARG A 933 55.16 -10.45 18.05
C ARG A 933 56.05 -10.38 16.82
N ALA A 934 56.24 -11.50 16.11
CA ALA A 934 57.00 -11.49 14.86
C ALA A 934 56.31 -10.68 13.74
N LEU A 935 54.97 -10.60 13.76
CA LEU A 935 54.18 -9.71 12.90
C LEU A 935 54.24 -8.23 13.34
N GLY A 936 54.86 -7.93 14.49
CA GLY A 936 55.01 -6.59 15.05
C GLY A 936 53.91 -6.17 16.01
N GLU A 937 53.03 -7.09 16.42
CA GLU A 937 51.99 -6.86 17.43
C GLU A 937 52.53 -7.12 18.85
N ASN A 938 51.98 -6.48 19.87
CA ASN A 938 52.40 -6.67 21.26
C ASN A 938 51.22 -7.16 22.13
N PRO A 939 50.82 -8.44 21.99
CA PRO A 939 49.73 -8.99 22.79
C PRO A 939 50.13 -9.15 24.27
N PRO A 940 49.14 -9.10 25.20
CA PRO A 940 49.39 -9.32 26.63
C PRO A 940 49.89 -10.75 26.89
N SER A 941 50.70 -10.92 27.95
CA SER A 941 51.16 -12.23 28.40
C SER A 941 49.98 -13.10 28.84
N VAL A 942 49.99 -14.37 28.44
CA VAL A 942 48.92 -15.33 28.79
C VAL A 942 49.30 -16.27 29.92
N SER A 943 50.56 -16.25 30.35
CA SER A 943 51.10 -17.09 31.42
C SER A 943 52.20 -16.36 32.21
N GLU A 944 52.41 -16.83 33.44
CA GLU A 944 53.49 -16.35 34.32
C GLU A 944 54.88 -16.67 33.73
N SER A 945 55.04 -17.82 33.08
CA SER A 945 56.29 -18.20 32.42
C SER A 945 56.63 -17.27 31.26
N GLU A 946 55.62 -16.79 30.54
CA GLU A 946 55.80 -15.84 29.45
C GLU A 946 56.19 -14.46 29.94
N GLU A 947 55.48 -13.92 30.94
CA GLU A 947 55.78 -12.60 31.49
C GLU A 947 57.21 -12.52 32.04
N ARG A 948 57.65 -13.55 32.80
CA ARG A 948 59.01 -13.61 33.35
C ARG A 948 60.12 -13.63 32.30
N SER A 949 59.85 -14.18 31.12
CA SER A 949 60.85 -14.34 30.05
C SER A 949 60.52 -13.50 28.81
N LEU A 950 59.68 -12.47 28.97
CA LEU A 950 59.19 -11.66 27.85
C LEU A 950 60.35 -11.02 27.06
N GLY A 951 61.38 -10.53 27.75
CA GLY A 951 62.56 -9.93 27.12
C GLY A 951 63.35 -10.90 26.24
N GLU A 952 63.43 -12.18 26.61
CA GLU A 952 64.09 -13.22 25.81
C GLU A 952 63.22 -13.74 24.64
N ARG A 953 61.90 -13.58 24.77
CA ARG A 953 60.90 -14.06 23.80
C ARG A 953 60.51 -13.01 22.76
N LEU A 954 61.05 -11.79 22.84
CA LEU A 954 60.86 -10.77 21.81
C LEU A 954 61.64 -11.17 20.54
N PRO A 955 61.02 -11.04 19.36
CA PRO A 955 61.68 -11.39 18.10
C PRO A 955 62.81 -10.42 17.80
N LYS A 956 63.94 -10.96 17.31
CA LYS A 956 65.11 -10.15 16.92
C LYS A 956 64.86 -9.26 15.70
N SER A 957 63.87 -9.61 14.87
CA SER A 957 63.40 -8.83 13.72
C SER A 957 61.92 -9.12 13.47
N THR A 958 61.19 -8.18 12.87
CA THR A 958 59.75 -8.29 12.63
C THR A 958 59.42 -8.10 11.15
N PHE A 959 58.29 -8.67 10.71
CA PHE A 959 57.81 -8.51 9.35
C PHE A 959 57.69 -7.03 8.92
N PRO A 960 57.09 -6.11 9.71
CA PRO A 960 57.00 -4.70 9.33
C PRO A 960 58.36 -4.02 9.16
N ARG A 961 59.37 -4.43 9.95
CA ARG A 961 60.73 -3.86 9.84
C ARG A 961 61.40 -4.25 8.52
N VAL A 962 61.28 -5.51 8.13
CA VAL A 962 61.83 -6.05 6.87
C VAL A 962 61.08 -5.49 5.68
N ASP A 963 59.74 -5.45 5.77
CA ASP A 963 58.85 -4.88 4.75
C ASP A 963 59.20 -3.42 4.42
N LYS A 964 59.43 -2.60 5.46
CA LYS A 964 59.85 -1.21 5.29
C LYS A 964 61.20 -1.09 4.57
N LEU A 965 62.23 -1.81 5.02
CA LEU A 965 63.58 -1.70 4.45
C LEU A 965 63.65 -2.19 3.00
N MET A 966 62.93 -3.27 2.68
CA MET A 966 62.85 -3.80 1.31
C MET A 966 61.99 -2.91 0.42
N GLY A 967 60.90 -2.34 0.94
CA GLY A 967 60.04 -1.39 0.22
C GLY A 967 60.75 -0.07 -0.09
N ASP A 968 61.52 0.47 0.86
CA ASP A 968 62.36 1.66 0.67
C ASP A 968 63.39 1.41 -0.45
N ALA A 969 64.06 0.24 -0.43
CA ALA A 969 64.99 -0.16 -1.49
C ALA A 969 64.29 -0.34 -2.86
N GLN A 970 63.12 -0.98 -2.88
CA GLN A 970 62.34 -1.19 -4.11
C GLN A 970 61.90 0.13 -4.75
N THR A 971 61.52 1.11 -3.95
CA THR A 971 61.05 2.42 -4.42
C THR A 971 62.12 3.17 -5.20
N GLU A 972 63.38 3.11 -4.76
CA GLU A 972 64.51 3.70 -5.49
C GLU A 972 64.82 2.94 -6.79
N PHE A 973 64.76 1.60 -6.78
CA PHE A 973 64.91 0.79 -8.00
C PHE A 973 63.80 1.07 -9.02
N ASP A 974 62.56 1.30 -8.57
CA ASP A 974 61.43 1.65 -9.43
C ASP A 974 61.62 3.03 -10.08
N GLN A 975 62.30 3.96 -9.40
CA GLN A 975 62.70 5.27 -9.93
C GLN A 975 63.94 5.22 -10.84
N GLY A 976 64.48 4.02 -11.10
CA GLY A 976 65.65 3.83 -11.97
C GLY A 976 66.97 4.28 -11.32
N ARG A 977 67.03 4.38 -9.99
CA ARG A 977 68.23 4.74 -9.23
C ARG A 977 68.81 3.55 -8.47
N TRP A 978 70.12 3.56 -8.28
CA TRP A 978 70.79 2.63 -7.37
C TRP A 978 70.56 3.06 -5.91
N VAL A 979 70.20 2.11 -5.06
CA VAL A 979 70.03 2.31 -3.62
C VAL A 979 71.40 2.31 -2.94
N ASP A 980 71.53 3.04 -1.82
CA ASP A 980 72.68 2.92 -0.92
C ASP A 980 72.91 1.45 -0.50
N PRO A 981 74.11 0.87 -0.70
CA PRO A 981 74.40 -0.53 -0.36
C PRO A 981 74.17 -0.86 1.13
N GLY A 982 74.23 0.13 2.03
CA GLY A 982 73.94 -0.02 3.44
C GLY A 982 72.48 -0.36 3.73
N ILE A 983 71.53 0.21 2.99
CA ILE A 983 70.09 -0.07 3.12
C ILE A 983 69.80 -1.52 2.67
N VAL A 984 70.36 -1.92 1.53
CA VAL A 984 70.21 -3.29 0.99
C VAL A 984 70.85 -4.32 1.92
N THR A 985 72.02 -4.01 2.49
CA THR A 985 72.68 -4.88 3.47
C THR A 985 71.87 -4.98 4.77
N ALA A 986 71.32 -3.86 5.26
CA ALA A 986 70.47 -3.86 6.44
C ALA A 986 69.19 -4.69 6.22
N ALA A 987 68.55 -4.55 5.06
CA ALA A 987 67.37 -5.36 4.69
C ALA A 987 67.70 -6.86 4.62
N SER A 988 68.84 -7.24 4.03
CA SER A 988 69.32 -8.63 3.98
C SER A 988 69.56 -9.21 5.39
N ILE A 989 70.21 -8.46 6.28
CA ILE A 989 70.48 -8.88 7.66
C ILE A 989 69.18 -9.07 8.45
N GLU A 990 68.24 -8.13 8.34
CA GLU A 990 66.94 -8.22 9.02
C GLU A 990 66.09 -9.37 8.48
N LEU A 991 66.11 -9.62 7.17
CA LEU A 991 65.43 -10.77 6.56
C LEU A 991 66.02 -12.10 7.06
N PHE A 992 67.34 -12.18 7.24
CA PHE A 992 67.99 -13.36 7.80
C PHE A 992 67.55 -13.61 9.26
N LYS A 993 67.53 -12.56 10.10
CA LYS A 993 67.05 -12.64 11.48
C LYS A 993 65.58 -13.07 11.54
N LEU A 994 64.71 -12.52 10.69
CA LEU A 994 63.30 -12.87 10.63
C LEU A 994 63.11 -14.36 10.26
N HIS A 995 63.86 -14.85 9.27
CA HIS A 995 63.85 -16.27 8.92
C HIS A 995 64.29 -17.16 10.10
N GLU A 996 65.37 -16.82 10.80
CA GLU A 996 65.79 -17.57 12.00
C GLU A 996 64.72 -17.58 13.10
N GLU A 997 64.04 -16.46 13.34
CA GLU A 997 62.94 -16.41 14.30
C GLU A 997 61.77 -17.31 13.88
N MET A 998 61.41 -17.35 12.60
CA MET A 998 60.37 -18.27 12.09
C MET A 998 60.76 -19.74 12.28
N VAL A 999 62.03 -20.09 12.05
CA VAL A 999 62.54 -21.44 12.28
C VAL A 999 62.48 -21.81 13.77
N LYS A 1000 62.85 -20.89 14.66
CA LYS A 1000 62.75 -21.11 16.12
C LYS A 1000 61.30 -21.30 16.56
N ILE A 1001 60.38 -20.45 16.10
CA ILE A 1001 58.96 -20.57 16.44
C ILE A 1001 58.42 -21.91 15.94
N ARG A 1002 58.72 -22.30 14.70
CA ARG A 1002 58.32 -23.62 14.17
C ARG A 1002 58.86 -24.80 14.98
N GLY A 1003 60.06 -24.67 15.55
CA GLY A 1003 60.69 -25.69 16.39
C GLY A 1003 60.05 -25.88 17.77
N LEU A 1004 59.14 -24.99 18.20
CA LEU A 1004 58.38 -25.13 19.46
C LEU A 1004 57.14 -26.02 19.31
N LEU A 1005 56.63 -26.16 18.08
CA LEU A 1005 55.58 -27.15 17.79
C LEU A 1005 56.23 -28.53 17.86
N GLY A 1006 55.67 -29.40 18.70
CA GLY A 1006 56.21 -30.74 18.91
C GLY A 1006 56.39 -31.45 17.57
N GLU A 1007 57.60 -31.96 17.32
CA GLU A 1007 57.85 -32.82 16.17
C GLU A 1007 57.09 -34.13 16.37
N VAL A 1008 55.81 -34.18 15.97
CA VAL A 1008 55.25 -35.45 15.52
C VAL A 1008 56.04 -35.77 14.25
N GLN A 1009 57.06 -36.58 14.42
CA GLN A 1009 57.95 -36.99 13.35
C GLN A 1009 57.10 -37.68 12.29
N THR A 1010 56.80 -36.95 11.21
CA THR A 1010 56.30 -37.54 9.98
C THR A 1010 57.25 -38.68 9.63
N LYS A 1011 56.69 -39.86 9.35
CA LYS A 1011 57.44 -41.05 8.93
C LYS A 1011 58.42 -40.71 7.81
N ASP A 1012 58.06 -39.76 6.96
CA ASP A 1012 58.89 -39.27 5.84
C ASP A 1012 60.05 -38.37 6.28
N ARG A 1013 59.87 -37.48 7.27
CA ARG A 1013 60.97 -36.66 7.80
C ARG A 1013 61.92 -37.48 8.65
N LEU A 1014 61.41 -38.45 9.43
CA LEU A 1014 62.24 -39.44 10.13
C LEU A 1014 62.99 -40.33 9.14
N ARG A 1015 62.34 -40.77 8.06
CA ARG A 1015 62.99 -41.52 6.98
C ARG A 1015 64.09 -40.70 6.31
N ASN A 1016 63.82 -39.42 6.00
CA ASN A 1016 64.81 -38.51 5.41
C ASN A 1016 65.95 -38.17 6.39
N LEU A 1017 65.67 -38.03 7.69
CA LEU A 1017 66.68 -37.83 8.73
C LEU A 1017 67.51 -39.09 8.93
N ILE A 1018 66.89 -40.27 9.05
CA ILE A 1018 67.56 -41.58 9.11
C ILE A 1018 68.39 -41.80 7.85
N GLU A 1019 67.89 -41.42 6.68
CA GLU A 1019 68.62 -41.54 5.41
C GLU A 1019 69.79 -40.57 5.36
N SER A 1020 69.63 -39.33 5.84
CA SER A 1020 70.73 -38.37 5.96
C SER A 1020 71.77 -38.81 7.00
N ILE A 1021 71.33 -39.36 8.13
CA ILE A 1021 72.18 -39.87 9.22
C ILE A 1021 72.88 -41.14 8.74
N LYS A 1022 72.19 -42.04 8.05
CA LYS A 1022 72.75 -43.24 7.42
C LYS A 1022 73.77 -42.85 6.36
N ASN A 1023 73.52 -41.85 5.53
CA ASN A 1023 74.46 -41.36 4.53
C ASN A 1023 75.69 -40.68 5.16
N LYS A 1024 75.49 -39.86 6.20
CA LYS A 1024 76.59 -39.28 6.98
C LYS A 1024 77.39 -40.35 7.73
N GLN A 1025 76.72 -41.33 8.35
CA GLN A 1025 77.35 -42.48 9.00
C GLN A 1025 78.05 -43.37 7.99
N LEU A 1026 77.56 -43.52 6.76
CA LEU A 1026 78.24 -44.25 5.69
C LEU A 1026 79.51 -43.53 5.24
N LEU A 1027 79.44 -42.20 5.09
CA LEU A 1027 80.61 -41.37 4.77
C LEU A 1027 81.64 -41.40 5.90
N ILE A 1028 81.21 -41.26 7.15
CA ILE A 1028 82.08 -41.33 8.33
C ILE A 1028 82.61 -42.75 8.55
N SER A 1029 81.78 -43.79 8.37
CA SER A 1029 82.20 -45.19 8.44
C SER A 1029 83.20 -45.54 7.37
N LYS A 1030 83.01 -45.04 6.15
CA LYS A 1030 83.96 -45.24 5.05
C LYS A 1030 85.25 -44.49 5.33
N ALA A 1031 85.17 -43.23 5.76
CA ALA A 1031 86.34 -42.46 6.18
C ALA A 1031 87.09 -43.13 7.34
N ILE A 1032 86.40 -43.64 8.37
CA ILE A 1032 87.00 -44.35 9.50
C ILE A 1032 87.59 -45.69 9.06
N LYS A 1033 86.91 -46.48 8.20
CA LYS A 1033 87.48 -47.72 7.65
C LYS A 1033 88.71 -47.46 6.82
N ASP A 1034 88.69 -46.44 5.97
CA ASP A 1034 89.83 -46.06 5.15
C ASP A 1034 90.99 -45.59 6.05
N TRP A 1035 90.70 -44.86 7.13
CA TRP A 1035 91.69 -44.44 8.12
C TRP A 1035 92.24 -45.60 8.97
N ASP A 1036 91.41 -46.58 9.35
CA ASP A 1036 91.79 -47.75 10.14
C ASP A 1036 92.60 -48.76 9.30
N ILE A 1037 92.30 -48.86 8.00
CA ILE A 1037 93.10 -49.62 7.04
C ILE A 1037 94.47 -48.97 6.80
N GLU A 1038 94.55 -47.63 6.73
CA GLU A 1038 95.83 -46.91 6.63
C GLU A 1038 96.66 -47.00 7.92
N LEU A 1039 96.05 -46.82 9.09
CA LEU A 1039 96.71 -46.94 10.40
C LEU A 1039 97.15 -48.39 10.69
N GLY A 1040 96.35 -49.38 10.28
CA GLY A 1040 96.69 -50.81 10.41
C GLY A 1040 97.89 -51.22 9.56
N LYS A 1041 97.98 -50.75 8.31
CA LYS A 1041 99.14 -51.02 7.42
C LYS A 1041 100.44 -50.40 7.91
N GLY A 1042 100.38 -49.29 8.64
CA GLY A 1042 101.55 -48.64 9.24
C GLY A 1042 102.10 -49.37 10.47
N ARG A 1043 101.24 -50.00 11.27
CA ARG A 1043 101.62 -50.64 12.56
C ARG A 1043 102.24 -52.04 12.44
N THR A 1044 101.97 -52.78 11.36
CA THR A 1044 102.48 -54.17 11.18
C THR A 1044 103.56 -54.30 10.11
N ALA A 1045 103.96 -53.19 9.47
CA ALA A 1045 104.94 -53.23 8.40
C ALA A 1045 106.37 -53.25 8.94
N LYS A 1046 107.11 -54.30 8.59
CA LYS A 1046 108.50 -54.51 9.01
C LYS A 1046 109.54 -53.85 8.11
N ILE A 1047 109.13 -53.26 6.99
CA ILE A 1047 110.05 -52.58 6.05
C ILE A 1047 110.09 -51.08 6.36
N PRO A 1048 111.28 -50.48 6.56
CA PRO A 1048 111.43 -49.03 6.69
C PRO A 1048 110.92 -48.30 5.45
N GLU A 1049 110.19 -47.21 5.65
CA GLU A 1049 109.70 -46.36 4.57
C GLU A 1049 110.52 -45.07 4.49
N LEU A 1050 111.07 -44.79 3.32
CA LEU A 1050 111.76 -43.53 3.03
C LEU A 1050 110.71 -42.49 2.62
N GLY A 1051 110.78 -41.29 3.19
CA GLY A 1051 109.92 -40.17 2.84
C GLY A 1051 110.38 -39.47 1.57
N SER A 1052 109.44 -38.93 0.78
CA SER A 1052 109.77 -38.15 -0.41
C SER A 1052 110.39 -36.81 -0.02
N ALA A 1053 111.59 -36.51 -0.51
CA ALA A 1053 112.08 -35.15 -0.58
C ALA A 1053 111.53 -34.48 -1.86
N GLY A 1054 111.03 -33.25 -1.75
CA GLY A 1054 110.45 -32.52 -2.89
C GLY A 1054 111.44 -32.29 -4.04
N PRO A 1055 110.97 -31.80 -5.21
CA PRO A 1055 111.84 -31.53 -6.36
C PRO A 1055 112.97 -30.53 -6.01
N PHE A 1056 114.19 -30.82 -6.46
CA PHE A 1056 115.35 -29.96 -6.22
C PHE A 1056 115.84 -29.29 -7.50
N PHE A 1057 116.23 -28.02 -7.39
CA PHE A 1057 116.93 -27.26 -8.44
C PHE A 1057 118.39 -27.06 -8.05
N MET A 1058 119.30 -27.26 -9.01
CA MET A 1058 120.75 -27.12 -8.84
C MET A 1058 121.38 -26.40 -10.04
N ALA A 1059 122.41 -25.59 -9.79
CA ALA A 1059 123.26 -25.01 -10.84
C ALA A 1059 124.30 -26.01 -11.35
N LYS A 1060 124.90 -25.77 -12.52
CA LYS A 1060 126.01 -26.59 -13.06
C LYS A 1060 127.19 -26.71 -12.09
N GLY A 1061 127.61 -27.93 -11.76
CA GLY A 1061 128.77 -28.20 -10.90
C GLY A 1061 128.54 -28.04 -9.40
N GLU A 1062 127.32 -27.69 -8.97
CA GLU A 1062 126.95 -27.43 -7.57
C GLU A 1062 126.84 -28.75 -6.77
N THR A 1063 127.28 -28.73 -5.51
CA THR A 1063 127.04 -29.81 -4.55
C THR A 1063 126.00 -29.38 -3.54
N LYS A 1064 124.94 -30.18 -3.36
CA LYS A 1064 123.84 -29.87 -2.44
C LYS A 1064 123.56 -31.05 -1.51
N LYS A 1065 123.36 -30.74 -0.22
CA LYS A 1065 122.94 -31.72 0.79
C LYS A 1065 121.43 -31.90 0.73
N VAL A 1066 121.00 -33.14 0.51
CA VAL A 1066 119.59 -33.52 0.47
C VAL A 1066 119.24 -34.22 1.77
N ARG A 1067 118.26 -33.69 2.49
CA ARG A 1067 117.71 -34.28 3.71
C ARG A 1067 116.44 -35.04 3.38
N GLN A 1068 116.37 -36.30 3.80
CA GLN A 1068 115.20 -37.15 3.67
C GLN A 1068 114.73 -37.65 5.02
N SER A 1069 113.43 -37.88 5.15
CA SER A 1069 112.88 -38.55 6.34
C SER A 1069 112.90 -40.05 6.16
N ILE A 1070 113.07 -40.77 7.27
CA ILE A 1070 112.95 -42.22 7.32
C ILE A 1070 111.97 -42.57 8.43
N LYS A 1071 111.09 -43.52 8.15
CA LYS A 1071 110.25 -44.17 9.16
C LYS A 1071 110.72 -45.60 9.27
N TRP A 1072 111.42 -45.92 10.35
CA TRP A 1072 111.97 -47.26 10.59
C TRP A 1072 110.92 -48.35 10.80
N ARG A 1073 109.68 -47.96 11.14
CA ARG A 1073 108.56 -48.88 11.42
C ARG A 1073 109.00 -49.98 12.41
N GLN A 1074 108.52 -51.22 12.27
CA GLN A 1074 108.95 -52.36 13.10
C GLN A 1074 110.09 -53.16 12.44
N TYR A 1075 111.11 -52.47 11.93
CA TYR A 1075 112.26 -53.14 11.33
C TYR A 1075 113.16 -53.73 12.42
N ASP A 1076 113.41 -55.03 12.34
CA ASP A 1076 114.11 -55.80 13.39
C ASP A 1076 115.65 -55.63 13.34
N GLY A 1077 116.21 -54.84 12.40
CA GLY A 1077 117.65 -54.66 12.23
C GLY A 1077 118.15 -53.26 12.61
N ASP A 1078 119.30 -53.18 13.30
CA ASP A 1078 119.88 -51.91 13.79
C ASP A 1078 120.45 -51.02 12.67
N SER A 1079 120.68 -51.57 11.47
CA SER A 1079 121.17 -50.82 10.31
C SER A 1079 120.45 -51.18 9.00
N LEU A 1080 120.27 -50.19 8.14
CA LEU A 1080 119.65 -50.30 6.82
C LEU A 1080 120.60 -49.77 5.74
N THR A 1081 120.90 -50.59 4.74
CA THR A 1081 121.66 -50.14 3.57
C THR A 1081 120.69 -49.62 2.50
N VAL A 1082 120.85 -48.38 2.08
CA VAL A 1082 120.08 -47.76 1.00
C VAL A 1082 120.98 -47.61 -0.22
N LYS A 1083 120.59 -48.26 -1.33
CA LYS A 1083 121.28 -48.10 -2.62
C LYS A 1083 120.74 -46.85 -3.31
N VAL A 1084 121.64 -45.97 -3.72
CA VAL A 1084 121.27 -44.72 -4.41
C VAL A 1084 121.79 -44.77 -5.84
N THR A 1085 120.89 -44.60 -6.79
CA THR A 1085 121.20 -44.62 -8.23
C THR A 1085 120.67 -43.37 -8.90
N ALA A 1086 121.56 -42.62 -9.57
CA ALA A 1086 121.18 -41.50 -10.42
C ALA A 1086 120.80 -42.01 -11.83
N SER A 1087 119.91 -41.30 -12.51
CA SER A 1087 119.46 -41.64 -13.87
C SER A 1087 120.51 -41.37 -14.96
N ASP A 1088 121.51 -40.52 -14.70
CA ASP A 1088 122.59 -40.16 -15.64
C ASP A 1088 123.94 -40.07 -14.89
N PRO A 1089 125.07 -40.53 -15.48
CA PRO A 1089 126.40 -40.48 -14.86
C PRO A 1089 126.91 -39.06 -14.54
N SER A 1090 126.33 -38.03 -15.16
CA SER A 1090 126.67 -36.63 -14.90
C SER A 1090 126.23 -36.13 -13.52
N ILE A 1091 125.34 -36.85 -12.82
CA ILE A 1091 125.00 -36.58 -11.42
C ILE A 1091 125.74 -37.57 -10.53
N MET A 1092 126.65 -37.08 -9.71
CA MET A 1092 127.41 -37.93 -8.77
C MET A 1092 126.64 -38.03 -7.46
N VAL A 1093 126.33 -39.28 -7.08
CA VAL A 1093 125.69 -39.66 -5.81
C VAL A 1093 126.48 -40.78 -5.13
N PRO A 1094 126.43 -40.93 -3.80
CA PRO A 1094 127.02 -42.07 -3.09
C PRO A 1094 126.33 -43.36 -3.53
N ALA A 1095 127.08 -44.39 -3.93
CA ALA A 1095 126.48 -45.63 -4.44
C ALA A 1095 125.66 -46.40 -3.38
N GLU A 1096 126.12 -46.36 -2.12
CA GLU A 1096 125.47 -46.98 -0.97
C GLU A 1096 125.53 -46.06 0.25
N LEU A 1097 124.42 -45.98 0.98
CA LEU A 1097 124.29 -45.28 2.25
C LEU A 1097 123.96 -46.29 3.34
N LYS A 1098 124.77 -46.35 4.40
CA LYS A 1098 124.45 -47.14 5.59
C LYS A 1098 123.79 -46.24 6.62
N LEU A 1099 122.52 -46.50 6.90
CA LEU A 1099 121.74 -45.80 7.90
C LEU A 1099 121.69 -46.64 9.18
N ASP A 1100 121.87 -45.99 10.32
CA ASP A 1100 121.82 -46.59 11.64
C ASP A 1100 120.61 -46.02 12.40
N PHE A 1101 119.86 -46.89 13.08
CA PHE A 1101 118.64 -46.50 13.79
C PHE A 1101 118.90 -45.44 14.86
N GLU A 1102 119.98 -45.56 15.65
CA GLU A 1102 120.27 -44.63 16.75
C GLU A 1102 120.68 -43.24 16.25
N LYS A 1103 121.37 -43.18 15.09
CA LYS A 1103 121.88 -41.92 14.54
C LYS A 1103 120.90 -41.23 13.60
N ASN A 1104 120.06 -41.98 12.90
CA ASN A 1104 119.19 -41.49 11.84
C ASN A 1104 117.71 -41.80 12.16
N ASP A 1105 117.26 -41.51 13.37
CA ASP A 1105 115.93 -41.86 13.89
C ASP A 1105 114.78 -41.32 13.00
N LEU A 1106 114.84 -40.05 12.60
CA LEU A 1106 113.77 -39.42 11.81
C LEU A 1106 114.19 -38.98 10.41
N ASN A 1107 115.48 -38.68 10.21
CA ASN A 1107 115.98 -38.15 8.95
C ASN A 1107 117.44 -38.55 8.73
N PHE A 1108 117.87 -38.55 7.47
CA PHE A 1108 119.27 -38.71 7.07
C PHE A 1108 119.61 -37.75 5.93
N GLU A 1109 120.90 -37.48 5.75
CA GLU A 1109 121.41 -36.54 4.74
C GLU A 1109 122.46 -37.21 3.86
N TYR A 1110 122.46 -36.85 2.58
CA TYR A 1110 123.49 -37.25 1.62
C TYR A 1110 123.73 -36.13 0.61
N GLU A 1111 124.92 -36.11 0.02
CA GLU A 1111 125.34 -35.10 -0.94
C GLU A 1111 125.05 -35.56 -2.36
N VAL A 1112 124.47 -34.67 -3.17
CA VAL A 1112 124.30 -34.84 -4.60
C VAL A 1112 125.10 -33.74 -5.30
N ARG A 1113 125.91 -34.11 -6.29
CA ARG A 1113 126.70 -33.16 -7.08
C ARG A 1113 126.28 -33.21 -8.54
N SER A 1114 125.89 -32.04 -9.08
CA SER A 1114 125.50 -31.91 -10.49
C SER A 1114 126.73 -31.76 -11.38
N GLY A 1115 126.65 -32.32 -12.60
CA GLY A 1115 127.65 -32.13 -13.66
C GLY A 1115 127.41 -30.84 -14.46
N MET A 1116 128.03 -30.75 -15.64
CA MET A 1116 127.91 -29.58 -16.53
C MET A 1116 126.72 -29.64 -17.52
N LYS A 1117 125.91 -30.70 -17.46
CA LYS A 1117 124.82 -30.98 -18.41
C LYS A 1117 123.48 -30.48 -17.84
N GLU A 1118 122.80 -29.59 -18.56
CA GLU A 1118 121.45 -29.10 -18.20
C GLU A 1118 120.39 -30.15 -18.53
N GLY A 1119 119.34 -30.24 -17.69
CA GLY A 1119 118.22 -31.15 -17.89
C GLY A 1119 117.53 -31.61 -16.61
N ASP A 1120 116.44 -32.36 -16.78
CA ASP A 1120 115.71 -33.02 -15.71
C ASP A 1120 116.23 -34.46 -15.52
N PHE A 1121 116.64 -34.78 -14.31
CA PHE A 1121 117.20 -36.06 -13.91
C PHE A 1121 116.47 -36.60 -12.67
N THR A 1122 116.69 -37.87 -12.34
CA THR A 1122 116.10 -38.48 -11.14
C THR A 1122 117.15 -39.23 -10.33
N VAL A 1123 117.05 -39.15 -9.00
CA VAL A 1123 117.81 -39.96 -8.07
C VAL A 1123 116.85 -40.91 -7.38
N THR A 1124 117.12 -42.21 -7.51
CA THR A 1124 116.29 -43.27 -6.94
C THR A 1124 117.00 -43.87 -5.73
N LEU A 1125 116.32 -43.89 -4.58
CA LEU A 1125 116.77 -44.52 -3.36
C LEU A 1125 115.98 -45.80 -3.14
N THR A 1126 116.70 -46.92 -3.04
CA THR A 1126 116.11 -48.24 -2.82
C THR A 1126 116.67 -48.83 -1.54
N PRO A 1127 115.86 -49.03 -0.49
CA PRO A 1127 116.33 -49.69 0.72
C PRO A 1127 116.53 -51.19 0.44
N VAL A 1128 117.70 -51.70 0.83
CA VAL A 1128 118.06 -53.11 0.68
C VAL A 1128 117.72 -53.82 1.98
N VAL A 1129 116.74 -54.72 1.91
CA VAL A 1129 116.23 -55.50 3.04
C VAL A 1129 116.48 -56.98 2.77
N GLY A 1130 116.79 -57.76 3.80
CA GLY A 1130 117.05 -59.21 3.65
C GLY A 1130 115.85 -59.98 3.05
N PRO A 1131 116.08 -61.09 2.32
CA PRO A 1131 115.04 -61.82 1.60
C PRO A 1131 113.93 -62.40 2.50
N ASP A 1132 114.17 -62.49 3.81
CA ASP A 1132 113.25 -63.05 4.80
C ASP A 1132 112.27 -62.00 5.41
N VAL A 1133 112.34 -60.73 4.99
CA VAL A 1133 111.44 -59.67 5.48
C VAL A 1133 110.20 -59.55 4.58
N PRO A 1134 108.98 -59.85 5.08
CA PRO A 1134 107.77 -59.82 4.27
C PRO A 1134 107.34 -58.38 3.94
N GLY A 1135 107.29 -58.06 2.65
CA GLY A 1135 106.73 -56.81 2.12
C GLY A 1135 107.37 -56.39 0.79
N LYS A 1136 106.79 -55.38 0.14
CA LYS A 1136 107.31 -54.85 -1.13
C LYS A 1136 108.15 -53.61 -0.85
N VAL A 1137 109.42 -53.63 -1.25
CA VAL A 1137 110.28 -52.44 -1.21
C VAL A 1137 109.75 -51.41 -2.21
N VAL A 1138 109.47 -50.19 -1.74
CA VAL A 1138 109.05 -49.08 -2.58
C VAL A 1138 110.25 -48.15 -2.74
N PRO A 1139 110.83 -48.03 -3.95
CA PRO A 1139 111.89 -47.07 -4.19
C PRO A 1139 111.34 -45.64 -4.20
N VAL A 1140 112.09 -44.71 -3.61
CA VAL A 1140 111.74 -43.28 -3.63
C VAL A 1140 112.50 -42.62 -4.77
N VAL A 1141 111.76 -42.00 -5.69
CA VAL A 1141 112.30 -41.29 -6.84
C VAL A 1141 112.22 -39.80 -6.56
N ILE A 1142 113.36 -39.12 -6.65
CA ILE A 1142 113.47 -37.68 -6.44
C ILE A 1142 113.83 -37.01 -7.76
N PRO A 1143 112.96 -36.13 -8.28
CA PRO A 1143 113.28 -35.33 -9.46
C PRO A 1143 114.27 -34.20 -9.13
N ILE A 1144 115.27 -34.05 -9.98
CA ILE A 1144 116.32 -33.03 -9.90
C ILE A 1144 116.38 -32.30 -11.24
N THR A 1145 116.24 -30.98 -11.23
CA THR A 1145 116.40 -30.15 -12.42
C THR A 1145 117.70 -29.36 -12.32
N VAL A 1146 118.63 -29.58 -13.26
CA VAL A 1146 119.89 -28.84 -13.37
C VAL A 1146 119.71 -27.72 -14.39
N LYS A 1147 119.88 -26.47 -13.95
CA LYS A 1147 119.82 -25.26 -14.78
C LYS A 1147 121.17 -24.56 -14.88
#